data_AF-A0A0N4ULM3-F1
#
_entry.id   AF-A0A0N4ULM3-F1
#
_cell.length_a   1.000
_cell.length_b   1.000
_cell.length_c   1.000
_cell.angle_alpha   90.00
_cell.angle_beta   90.00
_cell.angle_gamma   90.00
#
_symmetry.space_group_name_H-M   'P 1'
#
loop_
_entity.id
_entity.type
_entity.pdbx_description
1 polymer ?
#
loop_
_entity_poly.entity_id
_entity_poly.type
_entity_poly.pdbx_seq_one_letter_code
_entity_poly.pdbx_strand_id
1 'polypeptide(L)'
;MGKLSLKELLKGVINENDQIKSDDLDKLIDRLEILGKKVESEYVPRSTTSRPKVKQGCKMIGECLPGQMIKTRSDQVQNYAGGFVFRTNDENIVRRFLILGSTTGTYYASGRTLTLERAEHLCDLIEQGKGALILRELVYISLMGSAPKQESTLFALALCARYRVCNTKNWTPPEVTECDEMRDEAGHEKKSVDGDERENMDVGDKQQMDTSQNIEAGMMDMDVVDIPEEAGMDEEDFYGTIDDLELDEEVLMEANAKIVRRCKKKRKKKFDIGKTEFTRMKEKWLPSEVYLEYQRLLQKVALYAVHKVCRIPTHLFTFLNYCKVIAMRTGSKKHSTGFSRAFRAMITKWYYDYDPERLVMHITKYGSRSGYCHMDLFRLSHIHPKISFPNEHNYFKRHLEFDCIFKTIADEYRRKRRCKKPKLENVENEKSEESKQKEMKKFEKLNFLESRKSPTAPKIESSNAIKYLKSSLILKTTKEPNEAVELIKTFGFMHEHVPSHLLNFKEVWVALLKDMPMTAFIRNLGKMTAVGVFDEKDSCAMAVSYLTDQQKLRDARIHPLSVLVALSAYAFRSGDCLGKVECIPNAEICSGLSECFELTFVNVSPTKKRYCVALDVSGSMTQPAGPASTMSCMQAAVALCYLLLRFEPKVKTMVFAAEFKEVHFDSKWTLHEVLGNEYENLVSIGFGSTDCALPMIWALEQKEEFDVFIVITDNETWAGSVKPCDALCNYRKEMNIPDAKLIVLAMTATNFTIADPNDCNMLDIVGFDPSIHEMISKFVLGEI
;
A
#
# COMPACT_ATOMS: atom_id res chain seq x y z
N MET A 1 17.73 -4.04 -15.06
CA MET A 1 17.30 -5.31 -14.41
C MET A 1 16.77 -6.26 -15.48
N GLY A 2 17.26 -7.51 -15.54
CA GLY A 2 16.59 -8.58 -16.28
C GLY A 2 15.25 -8.86 -15.63
N LYS A 3 14.22 -8.11 -16.05
CA LYS A 3 12.91 -8.13 -15.39
C LYS A 3 12.28 -9.49 -15.61
N LEU A 4 12.03 -10.22 -14.52
CA LEU A 4 11.17 -11.40 -14.57
C LEU A 4 9.86 -11.00 -15.24
N SER A 5 9.51 -11.75 -16.28
CA SER A 5 8.23 -11.62 -16.97
C SER A 5 7.09 -11.88 -15.99
N LEU A 6 5.90 -11.35 -16.29
CA LEU A 6 4.71 -11.62 -15.49
C LEU A 6 4.42 -13.13 -15.40
N LYS A 7 4.77 -13.89 -16.46
CA LYS A 7 4.72 -15.35 -16.48
C LYS A 7 5.61 -15.96 -15.41
N GLU A 8 6.90 -15.61 -15.40
CA GLU A 8 7.86 -16.12 -14.41
C GLU A 8 7.46 -15.80 -12.98
N LEU A 9 6.93 -14.61 -12.74
CA LEU A 9 6.45 -14.18 -11.44
C LEU A 9 5.21 -14.95 -10.96
N LEU A 10 4.33 -15.34 -11.89
CA LEU A 10 3.10 -16.08 -11.59
C LEU A 10 3.26 -17.60 -11.74
N LYS A 11 4.47 -18.11 -12.00
CA LYS A 11 4.74 -19.55 -11.98
C LYS A 11 4.35 -20.17 -10.63
N GLY A 12 3.69 -21.33 -10.69
CA GLY A 12 3.22 -22.06 -9.51
C GLY A 12 2.09 -21.38 -8.71
N VAL A 13 1.44 -20.34 -9.24
CA VAL A 13 0.13 -19.87 -8.71
C VAL A 13 -0.93 -20.96 -8.86
N ILE A 14 -0.79 -21.72 -9.93
CA ILE A 14 -1.59 -22.87 -10.27
C ILE A 14 -0.84 -24.07 -9.71
N ASN A 15 -1.44 -24.78 -8.75
CA ASN A 15 -0.93 -26.09 -8.35
C ASN A 15 -0.96 -26.99 -9.58
N GLU A 16 0.00 -27.91 -9.75
CA GLU A 16 -0.02 -28.91 -10.85
C GLU A 16 -1.37 -29.65 -10.94
N ASN A 17 -2.13 -29.63 -9.86
CA ASN A 17 -3.42 -30.27 -9.71
C ASN A 17 -4.63 -29.35 -10.06
N ASP A 18 -4.49 -28.01 -10.20
CA ASP A 18 -5.62 -27.17 -10.59
C ASP A 18 -6.08 -27.50 -12.03
N GLN A 19 -7.40 -27.51 -12.30
CA GLN A 19 -7.97 -27.80 -13.64
C GLN A 19 -7.54 -26.84 -14.76
N ILE A 20 -6.79 -25.80 -14.42
CA ILE A 20 -6.26 -24.81 -15.34
C ILE A 20 -4.78 -25.14 -15.38
N LYS A 21 -4.25 -25.62 -16.50
CA LYS A 21 -2.83 -25.99 -16.57
C LYS A 21 -1.99 -24.72 -16.45
N SER A 22 -0.74 -24.84 -15.98
CA SER A 22 0.22 -23.72 -16.04
C SER A 22 0.27 -23.09 -17.45
N ASP A 23 0.20 -23.94 -18.48
CA ASP A 23 0.14 -23.56 -19.89
C ASP A 23 -1.05 -22.65 -20.23
N ASP A 24 -2.16 -22.75 -19.49
CA ASP A 24 -3.33 -21.91 -19.70
C ASP A 24 -3.11 -20.50 -19.13
N LEU A 25 -2.39 -20.35 -18.02
CA LEU A 25 -2.07 -19.03 -17.48
C LEU A 25 -1.07 -18.27 -18.37
N ASP A 26 -0.05 -18.96 -18.88
CA ASP A 26 0.90 -18.35 -19.82
C ASP A 26 0.20 -17.86 -21.09
N LYS A 27 -0.72 -18.66 -21.64
CA LYS A 27 -1.58 -18.25 -22.78
C LYS A 27 -2.48 -17.06 -22.44
N LEU A 28 -3.03 -17.01 -21.22
CA LEU A 28 -3.85 -15.87 -20.78
C LEU A 28 -3.01 -14.59 -20.66
N ILE A 29 -1.78 -14.68 -20.17
CA ILE A 29 -0.85 -13.55 -20.05
C ILE A 29 -0.42 -13.07 -21.44
N ASP A 30 -0.06 -13.98 -22.35
CA ASP A 30 0.26 -13.63 -23.74
C ASP A 30 -0.89 -12.89 -24.41
N ARG A 31 -2.11 -13.41 -24.27
CA ARG A 31 -3.30 -12.79 -24.84
C ARG A 31 -3.59 -11.42 -24.20
N LEU A 32 -3.37 -11.27 -22.89
CA LEU A 32 -3.50 -10.00 -22.18
C LEU A 32 -2.52 -8.96 -22.73
N GLU A 33 -1.25 -9.31 -22.92
CA GLU A 33 -0.23 -8.41 -23.46
C GLU A 33 -0.51 -8.03 -24.93
N ILE A 34 -0.95 -8.99 -25.76
CA ILE A 34 -1.34 -8.74 -27.16
C ILE A 34 -2.53 -7.78 -27.22
N LEU A 35 -3.58 -8.02 -26.43
CA LEU A 35 -4.74 -7.14 -26.41
C LEU A 35 -4.40 -5.78 -25.79
N GLY A 36 -3.51 -5.73 -24.79
CA GLY A 36 -3.00 -4.48 -24.23
C GLY A 36 -2.34 -3.60 -25.29
N LYS A 37 -1.46 -4.16 -26.12
CA LYS A 37 -0.85 -3.44 -27.26
C LYS A 37 -1.87 -2.96 -28.30
N LYS A 38 -2.91 -3.76 -28.57
CA LYS A 38 -4.00 -3.35 -29.46
C LYS A 38 -4.79 -2.18 -28.88
N VAL A 39 -5.17 -2.27 -27.61
CA VAL A 39 -5.83 -1.17 -26.88
C VAL A 39 -4.96 0.08 -26.91
N GLU A 40 -3.66 -0.05 -26.67
CA GLU A 40 -2.71 1.07 -26.72
C GLU A 40 -2.69 1.73 -28.10
N SER A 41 -2.72 0.95 -29.19
CA SER A 41 -2.78 1.49 -30.56
C SER A 41 -4.11 2.17 -30.92
N GLU A 42 -5.22 1.73 -30.31
CA GLU A 42 -6.56 2.33 -30.47
C GLU A 42 -6.79 3.51 -29.51
N TYR A 43 -5.93 3.67 -28.51
CA TYR A 43 -6.14 4.62 -27.42
C TYR A 43 -5.97 6.05 -27.90
N VAL A 44 -7.06 6.80 -27.93
CA VAL A 44 -7.02 8.25 -28.14
C VAL A 44 -6.92 8.93 -26.78
N PRO A 45 -5.82 9.66 -26.49
CA PRO A 45 -5.68 10.38 -25.23
C PRO A 45 -6.86 11.31 -25.01
N ARG A 46 -7.48 11.23 -23.82
CA ARG A 46 -8.45 12.24 -23.42
C ARG A 46 -7.71 13.58 -23.35
N SER A 47 -8.00 14.51 -24.27
CA SER A 47 -7.39 15.85 -24.30
C SER A 47 -7.15 16.38 -22.89
N THR A 48 -5.90 16.61 -22.52
CA THR A 48 -5.53 17.10 -21.19
C THR A 48 -6.20 18.46 -20.98
N THR A 49 -7.24 18.51 -20.14
CA THR A 49 -7.65 19.83 -19.63
C THR A 49 -6.58 20.25 -18.66
N SER A 50 -6.00 21.41 -18.95
CA SER A 50 -5.52 22.37 -17.98
C SER A 50 -5.70 21.90 -16.54
N ARG A 51 -4.59 21.47 -15.94
CA ARG A 51 -4.45 21.44 -14.48
C ARG A 51 -4.96 22.77 -13.92
N PRO A 52 -5.47 22.81 -12.68
CA PRO A 52 -5.75 24.09 -12.03
C PRO A 52 -4.47 24.91 -12.17
N LYS A 53 -4.53 26.05 -12.86
CA LYS A 53 -3.45 27.03 -12.78
C LYS A 53 -3.30 27.28 -11.29
N VAL A 54 -2.15 26.92 -10.71
CA VAL A 54 -1.74 27.49 -9.43
C VAL A 54 -1.97 28.99 -9.58
N LYS A 55 -2.75 29.59 -8.67
CA LYS A 55 -2.92 31.04 -8.70
C LYS A 55 -1.51 31.63 -8.67
N GLN A 56 -1.05 32.14 -9.81
CA GLN A 56 0.10 33.04 -9.88
C GLN A 56 -0.35 34.32 -9.19
N GLY A 57 -0.26 34.29 -7.86
CA GLY A 57 -0.48 35.39 -6.96
C GLY A 57 0.86 35.88 -6.44
N CYS A 58 1.76 36.24 -7.34
CA CYS A 58 2.86 37.14 -7.03
C CYS A 58 3.15 37.96 -8.30
N LYS A 59 2.60 39.18 -8.36
CA LYS A 59 3.17 40.25 -9.20
C LYS A 59 4.50 40.61 -8.54
N MET A 60 5.55 39.85 -8.82
CA MET A 60 6.91 40.29 -8.51
C MET A 60 7.31 41.30 -9.58
N ILE A 61 7.40 42.55 -9.15
CA ILE A 61 7.89 43.67 -9.94
C ILE A 61 9.43 43.54 -9.95
N GLY A 62 10.04 43.21 -11.09
CA GLY A 62 11.42 43.61 -11.39
C GLY A 62 12.59 42.60 -11.29
N GLU A 63 12.40 41.32 -10.95
CA GLU A 63 13.53 40.38 -10.81
C GLU A 63 13.50 39.23 -11.85
N CYS A 64 14.64 38.93 -12.49
CA CYS A 64 14.80 37.82 -13.43
C CYS A 64 14.44 36.47 -12.76
N LEU A 65 13.53 35.71 -13.36
CA LEU A 65 13.17 34.37 -12.87
C LEU A 65 14.41 33.44 -12.87
N PRO A 66 14.58 32.57 -11.86
CA PRO A 66 15.61 31.53 -11.87
C PRO A 66 15.58 30.70 -13.16
N GLY A 67 16.74 30.33 -13.68
CA GLY A 67 16.85 29.59 -14.94
C GLY A 67 16.16 28.22 -14.91
N GLN A 68 16.03 27.61 -13.73
CA GLN A 68 15.25 26.38 -13.58
C GLN A 68 13.74 26.59 -13.76
N MET A 69 13.20 27.78 -13.51
CA MET A 69 11.79 28.16 -13.74
C MET A 69 11.48 28.52 -15.20
N ILE A 70 12.47 28.51 -16.09
CA ILE A 70 12.29 28.76 -17.52
C ILE A 70 12.23 27.42 -18.26
N LYS A 71 11.18 27.18 -19.04
CA LYS A 71 11.07 25.98 -19.89
C LYS A 71 12.05 26.09 -21.06
N THR A 72 13.04 25.20 -21.14
CA THR A 72 14.06 25.23 -22.22
C THR A 72 13.76 24.21 -23.32
N ARG A 73 13.09 23.10 -23.00
CA ARG A 73 12.72 22.03 -23.95
C ARG A 73 11.23 21.74 -23.94
N SER A 74 10.69 21.24 -25.04
CA SER A 74 9.25 20.97 -25.21
C SER A 74 8.74 19.83 -24.33
N ASP A 75 9.59 18.84 -24.05
CA ASP A 75 9.34 17.64 -23.24
C ASP A 75 9.35 17.89 -21.72
N GLN A 76 9.85 19.04 -21.28
CA GLN A 76 9.83 19.44 -19.87
C GLN A 76 8.41 19.75 -19.37
N VAL A 77 8.16 19.37 -18.12
CA VAL A 77 6.93 19.63 -17.37
C VAL A 77 7.26 20.45 -16.12
N GLN A 78 6.31 21.24 -15.66
CA GLN A 78 6.46 22.01 -14.43
C GLN A 78 6.21 21.10 -13.21
N ASN A 79 7.12 21.10 -12.23
CA ASN A 79 6.93 20.45 -10.92
C ASN A 79 6.00 21.26 -10.00
N TYR A 80 5.83 20.84 -8.74
CA TYR A 80 4.95 21.57 -7.82
C TYR A 80 5.59 22.86 -7.31
N ALA A 81 6.92 22.92 -7.16
CA ALA A 81 7.67 24.12 -6.79
C ALA A 81 7.73 25.20 -7.90
N GLY A 82 7.42 24.83 -9.15
CA GLY A 82 7.34 25.72 -10.30
C GLY A 82 8.54 25.65 -11.27
N GLY A 83 9.57 24.86 -10.96
CA GLY A 83 10.68 24.54 -11.85
C GLY A 83 10.28 23.60 -12.99
N PHE A 84 11.04 23.66 -14.10
CA PHE A 84 10.85 22.78 -15.26
C PHE A 84 11.81 21.60 -15.21
N VAL A 85 11.22 20.41 -15.10
CA VAL A 85 11.89 19.10 -14.97
C VAL A 85 11.27 18.12 -15.98
N PHE A 86 11.64 16.84 -15.93
CA PHE A 86 11.09 15.82 -16.83
C PHE A 86 9.99 15.01 -16.14
N ARG A 87 9.10 14.42 -16.94
CA ARG A 87 8.14 13.43 -16.45
C ARG A 87 8.84 12.09 -16.37
N THR A 88 8.80 11.43 -15.22
CA THR A 88 9.35 10.08 -15.07
C THR A 88 8.50 9.06 -15.84
N ASN A 89 9.10 7.94 -16.24
CA ASN A 89 8.42 6.93 -17.04
C ASN A 89 7.31 6.21 -16.25
N ASP A 90 6.32 5.63 -16.93
CA ASP A 90 5.16 4.99 -16.29
C ASP A 90 5.57 3.88 -15.30
N GLU A 91 6.65 3.14 -15.59
CA GLU A 91 7.17 2.08 -14.71
C GLU A 91 7.69 2.64 -13.38
N ASN A 92 8.49 3.70 -13.43
CA ASN A 92 9.00 4.38 -12.24
C ASN A 92 7.90 5.08 -11.47
N ILE A 93 6.88 5.65 -12.13
CA ILE A 93 5.69 6.19 -11.43
C ILE A 93 5.00 5.08 -10.63
N VAL A 94 4.78 3.92 -11.25
CA VAL A 94 4.17 2.75 -10.59
C VAL A 94 5.05 2.28 -9.43
N ARG A 95 6.37 2.12 -9.62
CA ARG A 95 7.30 1.70 -8.57
C ARG A 95 7.34 2.67 -7.40
N ARG A 96 7.42 3.98 -7.66
CA ARG A 96 7.39 5.03 -6.64
C ARG A 96 6.13 4.92 -5.78
N PHE A 97 4.97 4.76 -6.41
CA PHE A 97 3.72 4.58 -5.68
C PHE A 97 3.70 3.28 -4.85
N LEU A 98 4.19 2.18 -5.41
CA LEU A 98 4.17 0.87 -4.75
C LEU A 98 5.14 0.80 -3.56
N ILE A 99 6.32 1.44 -3.63
CA ILE A 99 7.36 1.42 -2.59
C ILE A 99 7.15 2.54 -1.56
N LEU A 100 7.00 3.79 -2.00
CA LEU A 100 6.93 4.94 -1.10
C LEU A 100 5.50 5.20 -0.60
N GLY A 101 4.49 4.74 -1.32
CA GLY A 101 3.09 5.05 -1.02
C GLY A 101 2.71 6.47 -1.40
N SER A 102 1.55 6.94 -0.91
CA SER A 102 1.07 8.31 -1.18
C SER A 102 0.31 8.94 -0.02
N THR A 103 0.18 8.25 1.11
CA THR A 103 -0.73 8.65 2.19
C THR A 103 -0.21 9.82 3.03
N THR A 104 1.09 10.03 3.15
CA THR A 104 1.68 11.15 3.92
C THR A 104 1.67 12.48 3.17
N GLY A 105 1.43 12.46 1.86
CA GLY A 105 1.58 13.65 1.04
C GLY A 105 3.04 13.95 0.74
N THR A 106 3.24 15.08 0.06
CA THR A 106 4.50 15.79 0.00
C THR A 106 4.30 17.18 0.59
N TYR A 107 5.40 17.90 0.81
CA TYR A 107 5.41 19.30 1.25
C TYR A 107 4.50 20.19 0.38
N TYR A 108 4.41 19.88 -0.92
CA TYR A 108 3.63 20.65 -1.88
C TYR A 108 2.22 20.09 -2.16
N ALA A 109 1.91 18.86 -1.74
CA ALA A 109 0.64 18.20 -2.05
C ALA A 109 0.18 17.30 -0.90
N SER A 110 -1.05 17.48 -0.41
CA SER A 110 -1.60 16.60 0.64
C SER A 110 -1.62 15.12 0.22
N GLY A 111 -1.54 14.21 1.19
CA GLY A 111 -1.60 12.76 0.95
C GLY A 111 -2.82 12.36 0.14
N ARG A 112 -3.98 12.93 0.50
CA ARG A 112 -5.21 12.87 -0.31
C ARG A 112 -4.95 13.21 -1.76
N THR A 113 -4.40 14.40 -2.06
CA THR A 113 -4.15 14.84 -3.44
C THR A 113 -3.23 13.88 -4.19
N LEU A 114 -2.13 13.45 -3.58
CA LEU A 114 -1.20 12.51 -4.21
C LEU A 114 -1.87 11.17 -4.50
N THR A 115 -2.58 10.59 -3.52
CA THR A 115 -3.32 9.34 -3.73
C THR A 115 -4.29 9.47 -4.90
N LEU A 116 -5.05 10.56 -5.00
CA LEU A 116 -5.98 10.76 -6.11
C LEU A 116 -5.26 10.83 -7.45
N GLU A 117 -4.17 11.58 -7.53
CA GLU A 117 -3.37 11.64 -8.75
C GLU A 117 -2.75 10.28 -9.11
N ARG A 118 -2.31 9.49 -8.12
CA ARG A 118 -1.78 8.13 -8.34
C ARG A 118 -2.88 7.20 -8.85
N ALA A 119 -4.04 7.22 -8.21
CA ALA A 119 -5.20 6.42 -8.60
C ALA A 119 -5.67 6.78 -10.02
N GLU A 120 -5.79 8.08 -10.34
CA GLU A 120 -6.10 8.57 -11.69
C GLU A 120 -5.08 8.04 -12.71
N HIS A 121 -3.79 8.12 -12.39
CA HIS A 121 -2.75 7.64 -13.31
C HIS A 121 -2.77 6.13 -13.52
N LEU A 122 -2.96 5.32 -12.48
CA LEU A 122 -3.13 3.86 -12.62
C LEU A 122 -4.37 3.52 -13.45
N CYS A 123 -5.47 4.26 -13.29
CA CYS A 123 -6.66 4.12 -14.12
C CYS A 123 -6.36 4.45 -15.59
N ASP A 124 -5.63 5.54 -15.86
CA ASP A 124 -5.22 5.92 -17.22
C ASP A 124 -4.35 4.84 -17.87
N LEU A 125 -3.41 4.24 -17.14
CA LEU A 125 -2.60 3.13 -17.62
C LEU A 125 -3.45 1.89 -17.97
N ILE A 126 -4.46 1.56 -17.15
CA ILE A 126 -5.40 0.47 -17.46
C ILE A 126 -6.22 0.81 -18.72
N GLU A 127 -6.68 2.06 -18.87
CA GLU A 127 -7.40 2.50 -20.07
C GLU A 127 -6.53 2.47 -21.33
N GLN A 128 -5.22 2.69 -21.19
CA GLN A 128 -4.21 2.58 -22.27
C GLN A 128 -3.82 1.13 -22.61
N GLY A 129 -4.34 0.12 -21.92
CA GLY A 129 -3.94 -1.28 -22.14
C GLY A 129 -2.71 -1.73 -21.35
N LYS A 130 -2.12 -0.88 -20.51
CA LYS A 130 -0.86 -1.12 -19.76
C LYS A 130 -1.04 -1.81 -18.40
N GLY A 131 -2.22 -2.34 -18.08
CA GLY A 131 -2.47 -3.10 -16.84
C GLY A 131 -1.54 -4.29 -16.58
N ALA A 132 -0.99 -4.94 -17.63
CA ALA A 132 0.01 -6.00 -17.47
C ALA A 132 1.32 -5.49 -16.84
N LEU A 133 1.74 -4.26 -17.18
CA LEU A 133 2.90 -3.59 -16.57
C LEU A 133 2.67 -3.37 -15.08
N ILE A 134 1.48 -2.89 -14.70
CA ILE A 134 1.11 -2.70 -13.28
C ILE A 134 1.18 -4.03 -12.52
N LEU A 135 0.60 -5.11 -13.09
CA LEU A 135 0.64 -6.44 -12.49
C LEU A 135 2.07 -6.99 -12.36
N ARG A 136 2.93 -6.79 -13.36
CA ARG A 136 4.34 -7.23 -13.31
C ARG A 136 5.08 -6.54 -12.17
N GLU A 137 5.01 -5.21 -12.10
CA GLU A 137 5.73 -4.45 -11.07
C GLU A 137 5.19 -4.74 -9.66
N LEU A 138 3.87 -4.83 -9.48
CA LEU A 138 3.30 -5.12 -8.16
C LEU A 138 3.60 -6.53 -7.67
N VAL A 139 3.58 -7.54 -8.55
CA VAL A 139 3.87 -8.93 -8.16
C VAL A 139 5.36 -9.06 -7.85
N TYR A 140 6.23 -8.44 -8.66
CA TYR A 140 7.67 -8.40 -8.40
C TYR A 140 7.95 -7.78 -7.02
N ILE A 141 7.45 -6.56 -6.76
CA ILE A 141 7.66 -5.86 -5.49
C ILE A 141 7.11 -6.67 -4.29
N SER A 142 5.94 -7.31 -4.44
CA SER A 142 5.37 -8.12 -3.35
C SER A 142 6.18 -9.39 -3.07
N LEU A 143 6.68 -10.05 -4.11
CA LEU A 143 7.48 -11.28 -3.99
C LEU A 143 8.88 -11.01 -3.44
N MET A 144 9.53 -9.95 -3.92
CA MET A 144 10.86 -9.55 -3.46
C MET A 144 10.82 -8.87 -2.08
N GLY A 145 9.65 -8.40 -1.64
CA GLY A 145 9.53 -7.64 -0.39
C GLY A 145 10.08 -6.22 -0.50
N SER A 146 10.13 -5.65 -1.71
CA SER A 146 10.73 -4.35 -2.00
C SER A 146 9.91 -3.15 -1.54
N ALA A 147 8.73 -3.37 -0.96
CA ALA A 147 7.90 -2.33 -0.38
C ALA A 147 7.78 -2.52 1.14
N PRO A 148 7.95 -1.45 1.93
CA PRO A 148 7.88 -1.48 3.39
C PRO A 148 6.48 -1.87 3.89
N LYS A 149 5.44 -1.47 3.16
CA LYS A 149 4.05 -1.84 3.43
C LYS A 149 3.36 -2.36 2.17
N GLN A 150 2.20 -2.99 2.34
CA GLN A 150 1.49 -3.68 1.25
C GLN A 150 0.27 -2.92 0.74
N GLU A 151 -0.19 -1.84 1.38
CA GLU A 151 -1.45 -1.19 1.04
C GLU A 151 -1.47 -0.67 -0.40
N SER A 152 -0.41 0.01 -0.86
CA SER A 152 -0.29 0.48 -2.24
C SER A 152 -0.35 -0.65 -3.26
N THR A 153 0.32 -1.77 -2.96
CA THR A 153 0.33 -2.99 -3.79
C THR A 153 -1.06 -3.62 -3.87
N LEU A 154 -1.77 -3.71 -2.74
CA LEU A 154 -3.12 -4.26 -2.68
C LEU A 154 -4.14 -3.34 -3.36
N PHE A 155 -3.97 -2.02 -3.27
CA PHE A 155 -4.79 -1.05 -3.97
C PHE A 155 -4.61 -1.13 -5.49
N ALA A 156 -3.36 -1.18 -5.98
CA ALA A 156 -3.06 -1.36 -7.40
C ALA A 156 -3.61 -2.70 -7.93
N LEU A 157 -3.49 -3.78 -7.16
CA LEU A 157 -4.07 -5.08 -7.48
C LEU A 157 -5.61 -5.02 -7.57
N ALA A 158 -6.25 -4.31 -6.63
CA ALA A 158 -7.69 -4.11 -6.63
C ALA A 158 -8.18 -3.30 -7.84
N LEU A 159 -7.43 -2.30 -8.29
CA LEU A 159 -7.71 -1.56 -9.52
C LEU A 159 -7.67 -2.49 -10.75
N CYS A 160 -6.60 -3.28 -10.91
CA CYS A 160 -6.52 -4.28 -11.99
C CYS A 160 -7.66 -5.31 -11.95
N ALA A 161 -8.15 -5.65 -10.75
CA ALA A 161 -9.22 -6.64 -10.58
C ALA A 161 -10.65 -6.07 -10.79
N ARG A 162 -10.89 -4.78 -10.55
CA ARG A 162 -12.26 -4.21 -10.46
C ARG A 162 -12.52 -2.93 -11.25
N TYR A 163 -11.51 -2.22 -11.75
CA TYR A 163 -11.71 -0.96 -12.45
C TYR A 163 -12.61 -1.13 -13.69
N ARG A 164 -13.81 -0.52 -13.67
CA ARG A 164 -14.82 -0.51 -14.75
C ARG A 164 -15.22 -1.89 -15.30
N VAL A 165 -15.05 -2.96 -14.53
CA VAL A 165 -15.41 -4.31 -15.00
C VAL A 165 -16.93 -4.42 -15.18
N CYS A 166 -17.37 -4.51 -16.44
CA CYS A 166 -18.78 -4.67 -16.80
C CYS A 166 -19.24 -6.13 -16.69
N ASN A 167 -20.41 -6.37 -16.12
CA ASN A 167 -21.04 -7.69 -16.12
C ASN A 167 -21.81 -7.85 -17.44
N THR A 168 -21.33 -8.72 -18.33
CA THR A 168 -21.69 -8.75 -19.76
C THR A 168 -23.14 -9.11 -20.09
N LYS A 169 -23.99 -9.35 -19.09
CA LYS A 169 -25.36 -9.82 -19.31
C LYS A 169 -26.44 -8.73 -19.23
N ASN A 170 -26.18 -7.56 -18.64
CA ASN A 170 -27.21 -6.54 -18.40
C ASN A 170 -26.70 -5.08 -18.54
N TRP A 171 -25.92 -4.75 -19.58
CA TRP A 171 -25.53 -3.34 -19.79
C TRP A 171 -26.72 -2.54 -20.33
N THR A 172 -27.34 -1.72 -19.48
CA THR A 172 -28.12 -0.57 -19.90
C THR A 172 -27.25 0.67 -19.74
N PRO A 173 -27.20 1.57 -20.74
CA PRO A 173 -26.57 2.86 -20.55
C PRO A 173 -27.27 3.61 -19.41
N PRO A 174 -26.58 4.45 -18.61
CA PRO A 174 -27.27 5.36 -17.71
C PRO A 174 -28.21 6.24 -18.55
N GLU A 175 -29.51 6.14 -18.27
CA GLU A 175 -30.49 7.13 -18.69
C GLU A 175 -30.10 8.47 -18.05
N VAL A 176 -30.10 9.50 -18.88
CA VAL A 176 -30.02 10.87 -18.41
C VAL A 176 -31.40 11.16 -17.83
N THR A 177 -31.56 11.03 -16.52
CA THR A 177 -32.71 11.69 -15.88
C THR A 177 -32.47 13.18 -16.03
N GLU A 178 -33.27 13.80 -16.88
CA GLU A 178 -33.52 15.23 -16.89
C GLU A 178 -33.98 15.60 -15.47
N CYS A 179 -33.15 16.34 -14.74
CA CYS A 179 -33.62 17.16 -13.63
C CYS A 179 -33.55 18.60 -14.10
N ASP A 180 -34.42 18.91 -15.06
CA ASP A 180 -34.91 20.26 -15.36
C ASP A 180 -36.32 20.37 -14.74
N GLU A 181 -36.41 20.32 -13.42
CA GLU A 181 -37.63 20.66 -12.66
C GLU A 181 -37.26 21.46 -11.41
N MET A 182 -36.87 22.71 -11.62
CA MET A 182 -37.19 23.80 -10.69
C MET A 182 -37.72 24.95 -11.55
N ARG A 183 -38.99 24.79 -11.95
CA ARG A 183 -39.82 25.88 -12.46
C ARG A 183 -40.54 26.52 -11.28
N ASP A 184 -40.51 27.83 -11.31
CA ASP A 184 -41.23 28.75 -10.45
C ASP A 184 -42.73 28.45 -10.46
N GLU A 185 -43.31 28.08 -9.32
CA GLU A 185 -44.73 28.24 -9.05
C GLU A 185 -44.93 28.78 -7.63
N ALA A 186 -44.98 30.10 -7.55
CA ALA A 186 -45.67 30.81 -6.49
C ALA A 186 -47.18 30.71 -6.73
N GLY A 187 -47.95 30.34 -5.70
CA GLY A 187 -49.40 30.58 -5.71
C GLY A 187 -50.25 29.59 -4.91
N HIS A 188 -50.78 30.08 -3.77
CA HIS A 188 -51.94 29.57 -3.02
C HIS A 188 -51.72 28.25 -2.22
N GLU A 189 -52.13 28.12 -0.96
CA GLU A 189 -53.27 28.72 -0.26
C GLU A 189 -53.11 28.62 1.28
N LYS A 190 -53.83 29.49 1.98
CA LYS A 190 -53.80 29.77 3.43
C LYS A 190 -54.48 28.70 4.29
N LYS A 191 -54.20 28.81 5.61
CA LYS A 191 -54.94 28.42 6.84
C LYS A 191 -54.30 27.22 7.55
N SER A 192 -54.08 27.15 8.86
CA SER A 192 -54.32 27.97 10.07
C SER A 192 -53.83 27.06 11.22
N VAL A 193 -53.07 27.45 12.26
CA VAL A 193 -53.50 28.01 13.56
C VAL A 193 -52.26 27.93 14.48
N ASP A 194 -51.91 29.08 15.08
CA ASP A 194 -51.47 29.39 16.46
C ASP A 194 -50.78 28.30 17.31
N GLY A 195 -49.55 28.50 17.80
CA GLY A 195 -49.18 29.18 19.06
C GLY A 195 -48.29 28.19 19.85
N ASP A 196 -47.29 28.51 20.66
CA ASP A 196 -46.84 29.72 21.35
C ASP A 196 -45.40 29.43 21.85
N GLU A 197 -44.54 30.45 21.86
CA GLU A 197 -43.70 30.90 23.00
C GLU A 197 -42.77 29.89 23.74
N ARG A 198 -41.50 30.14 24.09
CA ARG A 198 -40.78 31.37 24.48
C ARG A 198 -39.28 31.06 24.71
N GLU A 199 -38.43 32.07 24.45
CA GLU A 199 -37.24 32.55 25.19
C GLU A 199 -36.00 31.65 25.40
N ASN A 200 -34.74 32.11 25.50
CA ASN A 200 -33.92 33.31 25.19
C ASN A 200 -32.70 33.26 26.15
N MET A 201 -31.58 33.90 25.75
CA MET A 201 -30.35 34.22 26.53
C MET A 201 -29.26 33.12 26.58
N ASP A 202 -28.07 33.18 25.96
CA ASP A 202 -27.10 34.22 25.53
C ASP A 202 -25.87 34.35 26.47
N VAL A 203 -24.69 34.34 25.83
CA VAL A 203 -23.31 34.75 26.21
C VAL A 203 -22.50 34.00 27.29
N GLY A 204 -21.28 33.56 26.93
CA GLY A 204 -20.11 33.71 27.81
C GLY A 204 -19.03 32.62 27.76
N ASP A 205 -18.02 32.84 26.90
CA ASP A 205 -16.64 32.30 26.87
C ASP A 205 -16.20 31.30 27.94
N LYS A 206 -15.75 30.11 27.50
CA LYS A 206 -14.62 29.37 28.12
C LYS A 206 -14.16 28.20 27.25
N GLN A 207 -12.84 28.15 27.08
CA GLN A 207 -12.00 26.97 26.87
C GLN A 207 -12.04 26.29 25.48
N GLN A 208 -10.95 26.54 24.74
CA GLN A 208 -10.50 25.70 23.63
C GLN A 208 -10.13 24.30 24.14
N MET A 209 -11.03 23.34 23.94
CA MET A 209 -10.76 21.90 23.84
C MET A 209 -11.72 21.33 22.79
N ASP A 210 -11.20 20.42 21.97
CA ASP A 210 -11.90 19.48 21.08
C ASP A 210 -12.91 20.00 20.05
N THR A 211 -12.50 19.99 18.78
CA THR A 211 -13.40 20.02 17.63
C THR A 211 -12.86 19.09 16.54
N SER A 212 -13.46 17.90 16.40
CA SER A 212 -14.00 17.34 15.12
C SER A 212 -14.44 15.87 15.30
N GLN A 213 -15.40 15.62 16.19
CA GLN A 213 -16.40 14.55 16.00
C GLN A 213 -17.64 15.21 15.39
N ASN A 214 -18.01 14.81 14.17
CA ASN A 214 -19.32 14.95 13.49
C ASN A 214 -19.16 15.11 11.97
N ILE A 215 -18.85 14.01 11.27
CA ILE A 215 -19.45 13.69 9.96
C ILE A 215 -19.75 12.18 9.97
N GLU A 216 -20.70 11.79 10.81
CA GLU A 216 -21.52 10.58 10.60
C GLU A 216 -22.89 11.03 10.06
N ALA A 217 -23.57 10.12 9.39
CA ALA A 217 -24.88 10.24 8.72
C ALA A 217 -24.86 10.78 7.27
N GLY A 218 -24.78 9.84 6.31
CA GLY A 218 -25.11 10.15 4.92
C GLY A 218 -24.70 9.11 3.89
N MET A 219 -25.02 7.82 4.09
CA MET A 219 -25.17 6.81 3.00
C MET A 219 -25.82 5.52 3.55
N MET A 220 -27.03 5.67 4.08
CA MET A 220 -28.04 4.61 4.11
C MET A 220 -28.89 4.71 2.84
N ASP A 221 -29.55 3.60 2.48
CA ASP A 221 -30.43 3.36 1.31
C ASP A 221 -29.76 2.67 0.11
N MET A 222 -29.72 1.32 0.17
CA MET A 222 -30.36 0.47 -0.84
C MET A 222 -30.65 -0.93 -0.28
N ASP A 223 -31.91 -1.09 0.12
CA ASP A 223 -32.79 -2.26 0.01
C ASP A 223 -32.16 -3.60 -0.41
N VAL A 224 -32.04 -4.51 0.57
CA VAL A 224 -32.69 -5.85 0.54
C VAL A 224 -33.05 -6.26 1.99
N VAL A 225 -34.27 -5.91 2.46
CA VAL A 225 -35.26 -6.73 3.23
C VAL A 225 -34.68 -7.80 4.20
N ASP A 226 -34.80 -7.84 5.55
CA ASP A 226 -35.66 -7.22 6.60
C ASP A 226 -34.93 -7.16 8.00
N ILE A 227 -34.75 -5.95 8.58
CA ILE A 227 -35.23 -5.36 9.88
C ILE A 227 -35.13 -6.15 11.25
N PRO A 228 -35.07 -5.55 12.49
CA PRO A 228 -34.64 -4.21 12.97
C PRO A 228 -33.51 -4.18 14.04
N GLU A 229 -32.85 -3.02 14.19
CA GLU A 229 -32.64 -2.14 15.39
C GLU A 229 -32.92 -2.71 16.80
N GLU A 230 -32.41 -2.24 17.94
CA GLU A 230 -31.43 -1.25 18.41
C GLU A 230 -31.26 -1.61 19.91
N ALA A 231 -30.06 -1.44 20.48
CA ALA A 231 -29.82 -1.30 21.93
C ALA A 231 -28.31 -1.20 22.17
N GLY A 232 -27.90 -0.04 22.69
CA GLY A 232 -26.54 0.28 23.10
C GLY A 232 -26.08 -0.50 24.33
N MET A 233 -24.77 -0.46 24.54
CA MET A 233 -24.12 -0.49 25.85
C MET A 233 -22.67 -0.04 25.63
N ASP A 234 -22.28 0.87 26.52
CA ASP A 234 -21.07 1.67 26.58
C ASP A 234 -19.80 0.86 26.92
N GLU A 235 -18.70 1.61 27.02
CA GLU A 235 -17.45 1.36 27.74
C GLU A 235 -16.25 0.82 26.92
N GLU A 236 -15.46 1.80 26.46
CA GLU A 236 -14.07 2.02 26.88
C GLU A 236 -13.26 0.75 27.22
N ASP A 237 -12.39 0.34 26.29
CA ASP A 237 -11.02 -0.17 26.54
C ASP A 237 -10.56 -1.06 25.39
N PHE A 238 -10.09 -0.47 24.27
CA PHE A 238 -9.08 -1.12 23.42
C PHE A 238 -8.44 -0.18 22.36
N TYR A 239 -8.09 1.06 22.72
CA TYR A 239 -7.18 1.86 21.89
C TYR A 239 -5.74 1.56 22.31
N GLY A 240 -5.11 0.64 21.57
CA GLY A 240 -3.72 0.26 21.79
C GLY A 240 -3.14 -0.33 20.51
N THR A 241 -2.46 0.53 19.75
CA THR A 241 -1.54 0.24 18.64
C THR A 241 -2.12 0.10 17.21
N ILE A 242 -2.12 1.24 16.52
CA ILE A 242 -1.85 1.39 15.08
C ILE A 242 -2.98 0.87 14.16
N ASP A 243 -4.08 1.62 14.14
CA ASP A 243 -4.95 1.76 12.98
C ASP A 243 -4.90 3.25 12.59
N ASP A 244 -3.95 3.63 11.74
CA ASP A 244 -3.95 4.93 11.07
C ASP A 244 -3.49 4.73 9.64
N LEU A 245 -4.26 5.29 8.71
CA LEU A 245 -4.23 5.16 7.24
C LEU A 245 -5.20 4.12 6.67
N GLU A 246 -6.46 4.21 7.08
CA GLU A 246 -7.53 4.07 6.10
C GLU A 246 -7.27 5.07 4.97
N LEU A 247 -7.19 4.60 3.74
CA LEU A 247 -7.40 5.46 2.59
C LEU A 247 -8.85 5.94 2.67
N ASP A 248 -9.03 7.08 3.35
CA ASP A 248 -10.30 7.72 3.65
C ASP A 248 -11.28 7.46 2.52
N GLU A 249 -12.39 6.78 2.79
CA GLU A 249 -13.41 6.55 1.77
C GLU A 249 -13.75 7.87 1.07
N GLU A 250 -13.68 8.98 1.80
CA GLU A 250 -13.87 10.35 1.33
C GLU A 250 -12.81 10.85 0.30
N VAL A 251 -11.52 10.55 0.48
CA VAL A 251 -10.44 10.81 -0.50
C VAL A 251 -10.88 10.21 -1.82
N LEU A 252 -11.26 8.97 -1.74
CA LEU A 252 -11.59 8.10 -2.84
C LEU A 252 -12.93 8.56 -3.50
N MET A 253 -13.86 9.20 -2.75
CA MET A 253 -15.07 9.87 -3.29
C MET A 253 -14.71 11.14 -4.07
N GLU A 254 -13.75 11.92 -3.57
CA GLU A 254 -13.37 13.19 -4.18
C GLU A 254 -12.61 13.03 -5.51
N ALA A 255 -11.78 11.99 -5.68
CA ALA A 255 -11.19 11.66 -6.99
C ALA A 255 -12.30 11.45 -8.00
N ASN A 256 -13.25 10.58 -7.67
CA ASN A 256 -14.34 10.28 -8.58
C ASN A 256 -15.20 11.52 -8.86
N ALA A 257 -15.47 12.35 -7.85
CA ALA A 257 -16.15 13.62 -8.05
C ALA A 257 -15.34 14.58 -8.95
N LYS A 258 -14.01 14.66 -8.80
CA LYS A 258 -13.11 15.46 -9.65
C LYS A 258 -13.06 14.92 -11.08
N ILE A 259 -12.98 13.61 -11.28
CA ILE A 259 -13.03 12.95 -12.59
C ILE A 259 -14.38 13.20 -13.27
N VAL A 260 -15.50 12.98 -12.56
CA VAL A 260 -16.86 13.21 -13.08
C VAL A 260 -17.10 14.69 -13.36
N ARG A 261 -16.66 15.61 -12.48
CA ARG A 261 -16.76 17.06 -12.67
C ARG A 261 -15.84 17.55 -13.79
N ARG A 262 -14.64 16.97 -13.99
CA ARG A 262 -13.76 17.26 -15.15
C ARG A 262 -14.42 16.81 -16.45
N CYS A 263 -15.07 15.65 -16.46
CA CYS A 263 -15.88 15.20 -17.59
C CYS A 263 -17.08 16.12 -17.85
N LYS A 264 -17.74 16.67 -16.82
CA LYS A 264 -18.87 17.63 -16.96
C LYS A 264 -18.43 19.06 -17.32
N LYS A 265 -17.35 19.62 -16.76
CA LYS A 265 -16.89 21.00 -17.03
C LYS A 265 -16.29 21.17 -18.43
N LYS A 266 -15.70 20.12 -19.03
CA LYS A 266 -15.31 20.14 -20.44
C LYS A 266 -16.50 20.24 -21.40
N ARG A 267 -17.67 19.73 -21.01
CA ARG A 267 -18.90 19.81 -21.81
C ARG A 267 -19.49 21.23 -21.89
N LYS A 268 -19.19 22.12 -20.94
CA LYS A 268 -19.72 23.50 -20.91
C LYS A 268 -18.79 24.56 -21.53
N LYS A 269 -17.53 24.25 -21.86
CA LYS A 269 -16.55 25.23 -22.41
C LYS A 269 -16.23 25.08 -23.91
N LYS A 270 -17.01 24.30 -24.65
CA LYS A 270 -17.03 24.23 -26.13
C LYS A 270 -18.49 24.27 -26.59
N PHE A 271 -19.08 25.46 -26.57
CA PHE A 271 -20.41 25.73 -27.11
C PHE A 271 -20.26 26.95 -28.04
N ASP A 272 -19.63 26.74 -29.21
CA ASP A 272 -19.62 27.71 -30.32
C ASP A 272 -19.12 27.12 -31.66
N ILE A 273 -19.15 25.80 -31.84
CA ILE A 273 -18.68 25.17 -33.09
C ILE A 273 -19.70 24.11 -33.56
N GLY A 274 -20.32 24.41 -34.71
CA GLY A 274 -20.91 23.51 -35.70
C GLY A 274 -21.65 22.25 -35.25
N LYS A 275 -22.98 22.23 -35.45
CA LYS A 275 -23.89 21.08 -35.21
C LYS A 275 -23.57 19.79 -35.98
N THR A 276 -22.59 19.77 -36.88
CA THR A 276 -22.20 18.60 -37.69
C THR A 276 -21.00 17.81 -37.12
N GLU A 277 -20.11 18.41 -36.34
CA GLU A 277 -19.05 17.67 -35.59
C GLU A 277 -19.56 17.11 -34.25
N PHE A 278 -20.58 17.76 -33.68
CA PHE A 278 -21.18 17.38 -32.40
C PHE A 278 -21.89 16.01 -32.45
N THR A 279 -22.32 15.57 -33.63
CA THR A 279 -22.94 14.26 -33.85
C THR A 279 -21.92 13.12 -33.93
N ARG A 280 -20.66 13.42 -34.31
CA ARG A 280 -19.53 12.46 -34.24
C ARG A 280 -18.96 12.33 -32.82
N MET A 281 -19.01 13.40 -32.02
CA MET A 281 -18.54 13.39 -30.63
C MET A 281 -19.57 12.84 -29.62
N LYS A 282 -20.80 12.53 -30.07
CA LYS A 282 -21.87 11.93 -29.26
C LYS A 282 -21.76 10.42 -29.09
N GLU A 283 -20.75 9.77 -29.70
CA GLU A 283 -20.35 8.42 -29.33
C GLU A 283 -19.88 8.45 -27.86
N LYS A 284 -20.78 8.04 -26.95
CA LYS A 284 -20.41 7.45 -25.65
C LYS A 284 -19.16 6.61 -25.91
N TRP A 285 -18.11 6.76 -25.09
CA TRP A 285 -16.99 5.82 -25.08
C TRP A 285 -17.57 4.43 -24.81
N LEU A 286 -17.95 3.75 -25.88
CA LEU A 286 -18.38 2.38 -25.91
C LEU A 286 -17.06 1.63 -25.95
N PRO A 287 -16.69 0.94 -24.87
CA PRO A 287 -15.45 0.19 -24.87
C PRO A 287 -15.45 -0.74 -26.08
N SER A 288 -14.38 -0.71 -26.88
CA SER A 288 -14.22 -1.62 -28.01
C SER A 288 -14.34 -3.07 -27.51
N GLU A 289 -14.77 -3.99 -28.37
CA GLU A 289 -14.83 -5.41 -28.01
C GLU A 289 -13.45 -5.90 -27.54
N VAL A 290 -12.39 -5.39 -28.17
CA VAL A 290 -10.98 -5.58 -27.79
C VAL A 290 -10.74 -5.11 -26.35
N TYR A 291 -11.18 -3.91 -25.97
CA TYR A 291 -11.03 -3.39 -24.61
C TYR A 291 -11.82 -4.21 -23.58
N LEU A 292 -13.05 -4.62 -23.90
CA LEU A 292 -13.85 -5.46 -23.00
C LEU A 292 -13.18 -6.83 -22.77
N GLU A 293 -12.59 -7.40 -23.81
CA GLU A 293 -11.84 -8.65 -23.69
C GLU A 293 -10.55 -8.47 -22.87
N TYR A 294 -9.80 -7.40 -23.15
CA TYR A 294 -8.63 -6.99 -22.37
C TYR A 294 -8.97 -6.87 -20.88
N GLN A 295 -10.05 -6.16 -20.52
CA GLN A 295 -10.47 -6.01 -19.12
C GLN A 295 -10.83 -7.35 -18.47
N ARG A 296 -11.51 -8.25 -19.18
CA ARG A 296 -11.84 -9.59 -18.65
C ARG A 296 -10.58 -10.40 -18.37
N LEU A 297 -9.57 -10.33 -19.25
CA LEU A 297 -8.30 -11.02 -19.03
C LEU A 297 -7.49 -10.37 -17.91
N LEU A 298 -7.44 -9.03 -17.85
CA LEU A 298 -6.75 -8.30 -16.79
C LEU A 298 -7.32 -8.68 -15.42
N GLN A 299 -8.65 -8.70 -15.29
CA GLN A 299 -9.31 -9.17 -14.07
C GLN A 299 -8.93 -10.61 -13.72
N LYS A 300 -8.93 -11.53 -14.70
CA LYS A 300 -8.57 -12.93 -14.46
C LYS A 300 -7.13 -13.06 -13.95
N VAL A 301 -6.17 -12.44 -14.63
CA VAL A 301 -4.75 -12.48 -14.24
C VAL A 301 -4.53 -11.81 -12.88
N ALA A 302 -5.20 -10.69 -12.60
CA ALA A 302 -5.18 -10.04 -11.29
C ALA A 302 -5.70 -10.98 -10.17
N LEU A 303 -6.80 -11.70 -10.41
CA LEU A 303 -7.34 -12.66 -9.43
C LEU A 303 -6.42 -13.86 -9.20
N TYR A 304 -5.64 -14.28 -10.20
CA TYR A 304 -4.57 -15.27 -9.98
C TYR A 304 -3.43 -14.71 -9.12
N ALA A 305 -3.00 -13.48 -9.40
CA ALA A 305 -1.95 -12.81 -8.64
C ALA A 305 -2.30 -12.67 -7.14
N VAL A 306 -3.58 -12.64 -6.76
CA VAL A 306 -4.03 -12.63 -5.35
C VAL A 306 -3.41 -13.78 -4.54
N HIS A 307 -3.27 -14.99 -5.11
CA HIS A 307 -2.72 -16.15 -4.38
C HIS A 307 -1.22 -16.01 -4.05
N LYS A 308 -0.48 -15.14 -4.76
CA LYS A 308 0.93 -14.83 -4.47
C LYS A 308 1.09 -13.58 -3.61
N VAL A 309 0.29 -12.55 -3.88
CA VAL A 309 0.38 -11.24 -3.21
C VAL A 309 -0.29 -11.26 -1.82
N CYS A 310 -1.50 -11.84 -1.71
CA CYS A 310 -2.24 -11.92 -0.46
C CYS A 310 -1.79 -13.12 0.37
N ARG A 311 -0.60 -13.03 0.97
CA ARG A 311 0.05 -14.10 1.75
C ARG A 311 -0.60 -14.40 3.12
N ILE A 312 -1.31 -13.43 3.69
CA ILE A 312 -1.95 -13.49 5.02
C ILE A 312 -3.37 -12.91 4.97
N PRO A 313 -4.25 -13.22 5.94
CA PRO A 313 -5.61 -12.69 6.00
C PRO A 313 -5.70 -11.16 5.92
N THR A 314 -4.82 -10.42 6.58
CA THR A 314 -4.79 -8.94 6.52
C THR A 314 -4.69 -8.41 5.09
N HIS A 315 -3.88 -9.05 4.25
CA HIS A 315 -3.75 -8.66 2.84
C HIS A 315 -5.04 -8.94 2.07
N LEU A 316 -5.63 -10.12 2.29
CA LEU A 316 -6.89 -10.50 1.65
C LEU A 316 -8.03 -9.55 2.06
N PHE A 317 -8.19 -9.27 3.35
CA PHE A 317 -9.21 -8.36 3.86
C PHE A 317 -9.06 -6.94 3.30
N THR A 318 -7.84 -6.41 3.31
CA THR A 318 -7.54 -5.08 2.76
C THR A 318 -7.79 -5.02 1.25
N PHE A 319 -7.36 -6.04 0.49
CA PHE A 319 -7.65 -6.15 -0.95
C PHE A 319 -9.17 -6.18 -1.23
N LEU A 320 -9.93 -6.95 -0.45
CA LEU A 320 -11.38 -7.03 -0.60
C LEU A 320 -12.07 -5.71 -0.26
N ASN A 321 -11.59 -5.00 0.76
CA ASN A 321 -12.07 -3.66 1.09
C ASN A 321 -11.86 -2.70 -0.10
N TYR A 322 -10.64 -2.64 -0.66
CA TYR A 322 -10.39 -1.84 -1.86
C TYR A 322 -11.24 -2.26 -3.05
N CYS A 323 -11.43 -3.57 -3.27
CA CYS A 323 -12.30 -4.07 -4.34
C CYS A 323 -13.77 -3.64 -4.16
N LYS A 324 -14.28 -3.63 -2.92
CA LYS A 324 -15.63 -3.14 -2.58
C LYS A 324 -15.76 -1.67 -2.94
N VAL A 325 -14.82 -0.84 -2.49
CA VAL A 325 -14.85 0.61 -2.74
C VAL A 325 -14.75 0.90 -4.25
N ILE A 326 -13.80 0.29 -4.97
CA ILE A 326 -13.65 0.46 -6.43
C ILE A 326 -14.90 -0.01 -7.19
N ALA A 327 -15.53 -1.11 -6.75
CA ALA A 327 -16.74 -1.64 -7.37
C ALA A 327 -17.93 -0.70 -7.25
N MET A 328 -18.17 -0.14 -6.06
CA MET A 328 -19.24 0.83 -5.81
C MET A 328 -19.07 2.09 -6.67
N ARG A 329 -17.81 2.46 -6.94
CA ARG A 329 -17.41 3.69 -7.60
C ARG A 329 -17.34 3.62 -9.12
N THR A 330 -16.94 2.48 -9.67
CA THR A 330 -16.67 2.31 -11.11
C THR A 330 -17.55 1.27 -11.78
N GLY A 331 -18.29 0.49 -11.00
CA GLY A 331 -19.18 -0.56 -11.50
C GLY A 331 -20.46 0.01 -12.10
N SER A 332 -21.07 -0.74 -13.02
CA SER A 332 -22.35 -0.38 -13.65
C SER A 332 -23.53 -0.43 -12.67
N LYS A 333 -23.39 -1.13 -11.54
CA LYS A 333 -24.42 -1.21 -10.49
C LYS A 333 -23.94 -0.43 -9.27
N LYS A 334 -24.72 0.59 -8.87
CA LYS A 334 -24.44 1.43 -7.68
C LYS A 334 -24.21 0.58 -6.40
N HIS A 335 -24.79 -0.63 -6.32
CA HIS A 335 -24.71 -1.53 -5.15
C HIS A 335 -24.20 -2.93 -5.52
N SER A 336 -23.27 -3.03 -6.47
CA SER A 336 -22.58 -4.31 -6.64
C SER A 336 -21.84 -4.66 -5.36
N THR A 337 -22.23 -5.75 -4.69
CA THR A 337 -21.54 -6.25 -3.49
C THR A 337 -20.08 -6.63 -3.73
N GLY A 338 -19.60 -6.64 -4.98
CA GLY A 338 -18.23 -6.99 -5.34
C GLY A 338 -17.95 -8.50 -5.43
N PHE A 339 -18.81 -9.36 -4.86
CA PHE A 339 -18.62 -10.83 -4.81
C PHE A 339 -19.14 -11.54 -6.07
N SER A 340 -18.52 -11.27 -7.22
CA SER A 340 -18.78 -11.99 -8.47
C SER A 340 -18.45 -13.49 -8.35
N ARG A 341 -18.92 -14.32 -9.29
CA ARG A 341 -18.56 -15.76 -9.33
C ARG A 341 -17.05 -15.99 -9.31
N ALA A 342 -16.28 -15.10 -9.95
CA ALA A 342 -14.82 -15.15 -9.97
C ALA A 342 -14.20 -14.79 -8.60
N PHE A 343 -14.73 -13.78 -7.91
CA PHE A 343 -14.27 -13.40 -6.56
C PHE A 343 -14.57 -14.49 -5.54
N ARG A 344 -15.79 -15.03 -5.53
CA ARG A 344 -16.14 -16.18 -4.69
C ARG A 344 -15.20 -17.34 -4.97
N ALA A 345 -14.88 -17.56 -6.24
CA ALA A 345 -13.98 -18.62 -6.64
C ALA A 345 -12.55 -18.47 -6.11
N MET A 346 -11.99 -17.27 -6.22
CA MET A 346 -10.67 -16.92 -5.71
C MET A 346 -10.62 -17.05 -4.18
N ILE A 347 -11.61 -16.52 -3.46
CA ILE A 347 -11.65 -16.58 -1.99
C ILE A 347 -11.76 -18.03 -1.50
N THR A 348 -12.65 -18.82 -2.11
CA THR A 348 -12.76 -20.25 -1.78
C THR A 348 -11.42 -20.96 -1.98
N LYS A 349 -10.76 -20.73 -3.13
CA LYS A 349 -9.47 -21.34 -3.41
C LYS A 349 -8.41 -20.89 -2.39
N TRP A 350 -8.35 -19.61 -2.04
CA TRP A 350 -7.39 -19.06 -1.09
C TRP A 350 -7.42 -19.77 0.27
N TYR A 351 -8.61 -20.08 0.79
CA TYR A 351 -8.75 -20.82 2.05
C TYR A 351 -8.35 -22.29 1.95
N TYR A 352 -8.65 -22.94 0.83
CA TYR A 352 -8.37 -24.36 0.62
C TYR A 352 -6.94 -24.65 0.13
N ASP A 353 -6.22 -23.64 -0.35
CA ASP A 353 -4.80 -23.75 -0.76
C ASP A 353 -3.85 -23.92 0.45
N TYR A 354 -4.26 -23.52 1.66
CA TYR A 354 -3.46 -23.71 2.88
C TYR A 354 -3.62 -25.11 3.48
N ASP A 355 -2.56 -25.62 4.09
CA ASP A 355 -2.65 -26.74 5.03
C ASP A 355 -3.48 -26.37 6.26
N PRO A 356 -4.29 -27.29 6.82
CA PRO A 356 -5.08 -27.06 8.03
C PRO A 356 -4.33 -26.40 9.19
N GLU A 357 -3.08 -26.79 9.45
CA GLU A 357 -2.25 -26.21 10.53
C GLU A 357 -1.97 -24.72 10.28
N ARG A 358 -1.53 -24.39 9.06
CA ARG A 358 -1.26 -23.00 8.65
C ARG A 358 -2.54 -22.17 8.56
N LEU A 359 -3.63 -22.79 8.12
CA LEU A 359 -4.94 -22.16 8.05
C LEU A 359 -5.45 -21.78 9.45
N VAL A 360 -5.36 -22.70 10.41
CA VAL A 360 -5.74 -22.42 11.80
C VAL A 360 -4.93 -21.26 12.36
N MET A 361 -3.60 -21.30 12.22
CA MET A 361 -2.72 -20.21 12.67
C MET A 361 -3.13 -18.87 12.07
N HIS A 362 -3.41 -18.81 10.76
CA HIS A 362 -3.90 -17.59 10.12
C HIS A 362 -5.22 -17.09 10.72
N ILE A 363 -6.19 -17.99 10.94
CA ILE A 363 -7.50 -17.61 11.45
C ILE A 363 -7.46 -17.15 12.91
N THR A 364 -6.67 -17.82 13.74
CA THR A 364 -6.57 -17.51 15.17
C THR A 364 -5.77 -16.24 15.41
N LYS A 365 -4.71 -16.02 14.61
CA LYS A 365 -3.85 -14.83 14.68
C LYS A 365 -4.52 -13.58 14.12
N TYR A 366 -5.19 -13.70 12.97
CA TYR A 366 -5.74 -12.55 12.24
C TYR A 366 -7.29 -12.59 12.23
N GLY A 367 -7.90 -12.55 13.42
CA GLY A 367 -9.35 -12.73 13.56
C GLY A 367 -10.21 -11.76 12.74
N SER A 368 -9.82 -10.49 12.67
CA SER A 368 -10.47 -9.45 11.85
C SER A 368 -9.50 -8.32 11.51
N ARG A 369 -9.58 -7.76 10.29
CA ARG A 369 -8.87 -6.54 9.85
C ARG A 369 -9.67 -5.83 8.76
N SER A 370 -9.50 -4.52 8.61
CA SER A 370 -10.06 -3.72 7.50
C SER A 370 -11.57 -3.91 7.32
N GLY A 371 -12.32 -3.99 8.41
CA GLY A 371 -13.78 -4.20 8.43
C GLY A 371 -14.27 -5.61 8.07
N TYR A 372 -13.37 -6.59 7.90
CA TYR A 372 -13.73 -7.99 7.62
C TYR A 372 -13.23 -8.94 8.72
N CYS A 373 -14.04 -9.95 9.01
CA CYS A 373 -13.58 -11.17 9.68
C CYS A 373 -13.66 -12.39 8.75
N HIS A 374 -13.04 -13.49 9.15
CA HIS A 374 -13.09 -14.75 8.39
C HIS A 374 -14.52 -15.22 8.10
N MET A 375 -15.44 -15.03 9.05
CA MET A 375 -16.84 -15.42 8.89
C MET A 375 -17.60 -14.60 7.85
N ASP A 376 -17.25 -13.33 7.68
CA ASP A 376 -17.85 -12.51 6.61
C ASP A 376 -17.47 -13.09 5.25
N LEU A 377 -16.22 -13.51 5.08
CA LEU A 377 -15.78 -14.14 3.84
C LEU A 377 -16.42 -15.52 3.63
N PHE A 378 -16.59 -16.33 4.68
CA PHE A 378 -17.28 -17.61 4.58
C PHE A 378 -18.74 -17.44 4.11
N ARG A 379 -19.43 -16.42 4.64
CA ARG A 379 -20.80 -16.07 4.24
C ARG A 379 -20.89 -15.55 2.82
N LEU A 380 -20.06 -14.56 2.47
CA LEU A 380 -20.11 -13.87 1.17
C LEU A 380 -19.58 -14.73 0.01
N SER A 381 -18.62 -15.62 0.28
CA SER A 381 -18.09 -16.55 -0.72
C SER A 381 -18.92 -17.81 -0.91
N HIS A 382 -19.80 -18.14 0.05
CA HIS A 382 -20.43 -19.46 0.19
C HIS A 382 -19.37 -20.56 0.18
N ILE A 383 -18.47 -20.51 1.16
CA ILE A 383 -17.30 -21.39 1.21
C ILE A 383 -17.72 -22.86 1.24
N HIS A 384 -17.41 -23.56 0.15
CA HIS A 384 -17.63 -24.99 -0.01
C HIS A 384 -16.55 -25.55 -0.96
N PRO A 385 -16.12 -26.80 -0.77
CA PRO A 385 -15.20 -27.43 -1.71
C PRO A 385 -15.81 -27.46 -3.10
N LYS A 386 -14.97 -27.28 -4.12
CA LYS A 386 -15.42 -27.22 -5.51
C LYS A 386 -15.19 -28.55 -6.21
N ILE A 387 -16.12 -28.89 -7.11
CA ILE A 387 -15.97 -30.04 -8.04
C ILE A 387 -14.72 -29.88 -8.90
N SER A 388 -14.34 -28.64 -9.23
CA SER A 388 -13.14 -28.31 -10.00
C SER A 388 -11.84 -28.57 -9.25
N PHE A 389 -11.89 -28.91 -7.96
CA PHE A 389 -10.69 -29.32 -7.26
C PHE A 389 -10.21 -30.68 -7.78
N PRO A 390 -8.90 -30.86 -7.96
CA PRO A 390 -8.28 -32.14 -8.30
C PRO A 390 -8.59 -33.20 -7.27
N ASN A 391 -8.50 -34.47 -7.65
CA ASN A 391 -8.71 -35.58 -6.71
C ASN A 391 -7.61 -35.60 -5.63
N GLU A 392 -6.42 -35.14 -5.97
CA GLU A 392 -5.24 -35.06 -5.10
C GLU A 392 -5.27 -33.84 -4.17
N HIS A 393 -6.29 -32.98 -4.28
CA HIS A 393 -6.40 -31.74 -3.51
C HIS A 393 -6.34 -32.01 -2.01
N ASN A 394 -5.61 -31.18 -1.27
CA ASN A 394 -5.38 -31.33 0.17
C ASN A 394 -6.69 -31.46 0.97
N TYR A 395 -7.71 -30.68 0.61
CA TYR A 395 -9.06 -30.80 1.16
C TYR A 395 -9.57 -32.25 1.19
N PHE A 396 -9.50 -33.02 0.10
CA PHE A 396 -10.08 -34.37 0.08
C PHE A 396 -9.32 -35.34 1.01
N LYS A 397 -8.00 -35.13 1.15
CA LYS A 397 -7.13 -35.89 2.07
C LYS A 397 -7.37 -35.53 3.54
N ARG A 398 -7.67 -34.25 3.84
CA ARG A 398 -7.77 -33.69 5.20
C ARG A 398 -9.15 -33.07 5.52
N HIS A 399 -10.21 -33.58 4.89
CA HIS A 399 -11.54 -32.94 4.91
C HIS A 399 -12.13 -32.77 6.32
N LEU A 400 -11.91 -33.74 7.22
CA LEU A 400 -12.37 -33.70 8.61
C LEU A 400 -11.80 -32.49 9.37
N GLU A 401 -10.55 -32.13 9.11
CA GLU A 401 -9.90 -30.98 9.74
C GLU A 401 -10.50 -29.67 9.22
N PHE A 402 -10.62 -29.51 7.90
CA PHE A 402 -11.25 -28.32 7.31
C PHE A 402 -12.70 -28.12 7.79
N ASP A 403 -13.51 -29.18 7.74
CA ASP A 403 -14.92 -29.12 8.16
C ASP A 403 -15.02 -28.75 9.65
N CYS A 404 -14.13 -29.29 10.50
CA CYS A 404 -14.08 -28.96 11.93
C CYS A 404 -13.64 -27.51 12.19
N ILE A 405 -12.63 -27.01 11.46
CA ILE A 405 -12.14 -25.63 11.56
C ILE A 405 -13.27 -24.65 11.22
N PHE A 406 -13.88 -24.80 10.04
CA PHE A 406 -14.95 -23.90 9.59
C PHE A 406 -16.17 -23.93 10.51
N LYS A 407 -16.55 -25.12 11.00
CA LYS A 407 -17.65 -25.25 11.97
C LYS A 407 -17.34 -24.55 13.29
N THR A 408 -16.13 -24.73 13.83
CA THR A 408 -15.72 -24.14 15.11
C THR A 408 -15.77 -22.62 15.06
N ILE A 409 -15.27 -22.02 13.98
CA ILE A 409 -15.30 -20.56 13.77
C ILE A 409 -16.74 -20.07 13.62
N ALA A 410 -17.57 -20.80 12.88
CA ALA A 410 -18.99 -20.47 12.72
C ALA A 410 -19.74 -20.51 14.05
N ASP A 411 -19.45 -21.48 14.90
CA ASP A 411 -20.03 -21.61 16.23
C ASP A 411 -19.50 -20.54 17.19
N GLU A 412 -18.20 -20.19 17.15
CA GLU A 412 -17.63 -19.07 17.91
C GLU A 412 -18.32 -17.74 17.55
N TYR A 413 -18.47 -17.47 16.26
CA TYR A 413 -19.15 -16.26 15.79
C TYR A 413 -20.63 -16.23 16.17
N ARG A 414 -21.32 -17.38 16.11
CA ARG A 414 -22.70 -17.50 16.59
C ARG A 414 -22.80 -17.25 18.09
N ARG A 415 -21.85 -17.71 18.91
CA ARG A 415 -21.81 -17.41 20.36
C ARG A 415 -21.65 -15.91 20.60
N LYS A 416 -20.72 -15.25 19.92
CA LYS A 416 -20.51 -13.79 20.03
C LYS A 416 -21.75 -12.97 19.62
N ARG A 417 -22.50 -13.42 18.60
CA ARG A 417 -23.73 -12.74 18.17
C ARG A 417 -24.99 -13.08 18.98
N ARG A 418 -25.03 -14.20 19.71
CA ARG A 418 -26.24 -14.71 20.38
C ARG A 418 -26.75 -13.86 21.56
N CYS A 419 -26.16 -12.69 21.81
CA CYS A 419 -26.75 -11.67 22.69
C CYS A 419 -27.79 -10.76 21.99
N LYS A 420 -28.10 -10.93 20.69
CA LYS A 420 -29.14 -10.13 20.01
C LYS A 420 -30.03 -11.02 19.10
N LYS A 421 -31.31 -11.16 19.51
CA LYS A 421 -32.52 -11.75 18.86
C LYS A 421 -32.87 -13.24 19.12
N PRO A 422 -34.15 -13.54 19.47
CA PRO A 422 -34.70 -14.89 19.60
C PRO A 422 -35.07 -15.52 18.25
N LYS A 423 -35.21 -16.86 18.25
CA LYS A 423 -35.57 -17.68 17.09
C LYS A 423 -37.02 -17.39 16.65
N LEU A 424 -37.22 -17.12 15.36
CA LEU A 424 -38.52 -17.27 14.69
C LEU A 424 -38.66 -18.70 14.17
N GLU A 425 -39.83 -19.30 14.40
CA GLU A 425 -40.20 -20.66 13.99
C GLU A 425 -40.49 -20.73 12.48
N ASN A 426 -40.13 -21.87 11.87
CA ASN A 426 -40.29 -22.11 10.44
C ASN A 426 -41.75 -22.39 10.07
N VAL A 427 -42.28 -21.64 9.10
CA VAL A 427 -43.47 -22.03 8.32
C VAL A 427 -43.02 -22.93 7.17
N GLU A 428 -43.56 -24.15 7.10
CA GLU A 428 -43.34 -25.07 5.99
C GLU A 428 -44.16 -24.63 4.77
N ASN A 429 -43.50 -24.05 3.76
CA ASN A 429 -44.12 -23.82 2.45
C ASN A 429 -43.73 -24.95 1.47
N GLU A 430 -44.71 -25.47 0.73
CA GLU A 430 -44.50 -26.45 -0.34
C GLU A 430 -43.53 -25.90 -1.40
N LYS A 431 -42.46 -26.65 -1.68
CA LYS A 431 -41.41 -26.26 -2.63
C LYS A 431 -41.85 -26.50 -4.07
N SER A 432 -41.71 -25.48 -4.93
CA SER A 432 -41.92 -25.57 -6.38
C SER A 432 -41.03 -26.63 -7.06
N GLU A 433 -41.42 -27.17 -8.22
CA GLU A 433 -40.63 -28.18 -8.96
C GLU A 433 -39.21 -27.71 -9.31
N GLU A 434 -39.04 -26.43 -9.65
CA GLU A 434 -37.71 -25.86 -9.87
C GLU A 434 -36.82 -25.95 -8.61
N SER A 435 -37.42 -25.76 -7.43
CA SER A 435 -36.71 -25.86 -6.15
C SER A 435 -36.30 -27.30 -5.89
N LYS A 436 -37.17 -28.28 -6.19
CA LYS A 436 -36.85 -29.72 -6.11
C LYS A 436 -35.71 -30.10 -7.07
N GLN A 437 -35.72 -29.62 -8.32
CA GLN A 437 -34.62 -29.87 -9.28
C GLN A 437 -33.30 -29.23 -8.85
N LYS A 438 -33.33 -28.01 -8.31
CA LYS A 438 -32.15 -27.34 -7.75
C LYS A 438 -31.58 -28.10 -6.55
N GLU A 439 -32.45 -28.63 -5.68
CA GLU A 439 -32.06 -29.49 -4.57
C GLU A 439 -31.45 -30.81 -5.04
N MET A 440 -32.04 -31.47 -6.04
CA MET A 440 -31.50 -32.71 -6.62
C MET A 440 -30.11 -32.50 -7.20
N LYS A 441 -29.90 -31.44 -8.01
CA LYS A 441 -28.56 -31.09 -8.53
C LYS A 441 -27.56 -30.76 -7.43
N LYS A 442 -28.01 -30.13 -6.34
CA LYS A 442 -27.17 -29.84 -5.16
C LYS A 442 -26.79 -31.13 -4.43
N PHE A 443 -27.73 -32.07 -4.31
CA PHE A 443 -27.53 -33.37 -3.69
C PHE A 443 -26.58 -34.25 -4.49
N GLU A 444 -26.76 -34.36 -5.81
CA GLU A 444 -25.83 -35.05 -6.72
C GLU A 444 -24.40 -34.49 -6.61
N LYS A 445 -24.28 -33.16 -6.60
CA LYS A 445 -23.00 -32.47 -6.42
C LYS A 445 -22.37 -32.77 -5.06
N LEU A 446 -23.16 -32.84 -3.99
CA LEU A 446 -22.69 -33.15 -2.65
C LEU A 446 -22.20 -34.59 -2.58
N ASN A 447 -22.98 -35.56 -3.08
CA ASN A 447 -22.61 -36.98 -3.14
C ASN A 447 -21.33 -37.19 -3.95
N PHE A 448 -21.17 -36.47 -5.06
CA PHE A 448 -19.96 -36.51 -5.87
C PHE A 448 -18.72 -35.98 -5.14
N LEU A 449 -18.88 -34.96 -4.29
CA LEU A 449 -17.79 -34.45 -3.47
C LEU A 449 -17.49 -35.37 -2.28
N GLU A 450 -18.51 -35.98 -1.70
CA GLU A 450 -18.37 -36.95 -0.61
C GLU A 450 -17.68 -38.23 -1.07
N SER A 451 -17.97 -38.73 -2.27
CA SER A 451 -17.29 -39.92 -2.82
C SER A 451 -15.80 -39.72 -3.06
N ARG A 452 -15.32 -38.47 -3.13
CA ARG A 452 -13.89 -38.12 -3.25
C ARG A 452 -13.17 -37.98 -1.91
N LYS A 453 -13.89 -37.94 -0.78
CA LYS A 453 -13.27 -37.81 0.55
C LYS A 453 -12.49 -39.09 0.88
N SER A 454 -11.25 -38.93 1.32
CA SER A 454 -10.44 -40.09 1.70
C SER A 454 -11.00 -40.76 2.96
N PRO A 455 -11.23 -42.09 2.98
CA PRO A 455 -11.60 -42.81 4.19
C PRO A 455 -10.48 -42.86 5.23
N THR A 456 -9.23 -42.61 4.82
CA THR A 456 -8.03 -42.60 5.68
C THR A 456 -7.68 -41.21 6.23
N ALA A 457 -8.60 -40.24 6.17
CA ALA A 457 -8.36 -38.89 6.70
C ALA A 457 -8.00 -38.94 8.19
N PRO A 458 -7.05 -38.09 8.68
CA PRO A 458 -6.67 -38.07 10.08
C PRO A 458 -7.86 -37.86 11.00
N LYS A 459 -7.93 -38.64 12.10
CA LYS A 459 -8.95 -38.45 13.13
C LYS A 459 -8.78 -37.07 13.76
N ILE A 460 -9.91 -36.41 14.08
CA ILE A 460 -9.95 -35.06 14.65
C ILE A 460 -9.15 -34.98 15.97
N GLU A 461 -9.19 -36.03 16.78
CA GLU A 461 -8.52 -36.10 18.10
C GLU A 461 -6.99 -36.10 17.99
N SER A 462 -6.45 -36.69 16.92
CA SER A 462 -5.01 -36.75 16.67
C SER A 462 -4.48 -35.53 15.93
N SER A 463 -5.34 -34.67 15.36
CA SER A 463 -4.91 -33.53 14.56
C SER A 463 -4.27 -32.43 15.41
N ASN A 464 -3.03 -32.07 15.06
CA ASN A 464 -2.32 -30.94 15.65
C ASN A 464 -3.03 -29.61 15.36
N ALA A 465 -3.62 -29.44 14.17
CA ALA A 465 -4.38 -28.24 13.81
C ALA A 465 -5.58 -28.01 14.75
N ILE A 466 -6.31 -29.08 15.08
CA ILE A 466 -7.48 -28.98 15.97
C ILE A 466 -7.06 -28.79 17.43
N LYS A 467 -5.96 -29.43 17.87
CA LYS A 467 -5.38 -29.18 19.20
C LYS A 467 -4.95 -27.72 19.33
N TYR A 468 -4.22 -27.18 18.35
CA TYR A 468 -3.82 -25.77 18.30
C TYR A 468 -5.05 -24.85 18.37
N LEU A 469 -6.10 -25.11 17.58
CA LEU A 469 -7.32 -24.32 17.59
C LEU A 469 -7.98 -24.30 18.97
N LYS A 470 -8.14 -25.47 19.60
CA LYS A 470 -8.72 -25.58 20.95
C LYS A 470 -7.87 -24.85 21.99
N SER A 471 -6.56 -25.04 21.97
CA SER A 471 -5.62 -24.37 22.88
C SER A 471 -5.62 -22.85 22.68
N SER A 472 -5.81 -22.35 21.46
CA SER A 472 -5.93 -20.91 21.19
C SER A 472 -7.18 -20.29 21.83
N LEU A 473 -8.26 -21.07 21.94
CA LEU A 473 -9.48 -20.64 22.62
C LEU A 473 -9.30 -20.63 24.13
N ILE A 474 -8.55 -21.60 24.68
CA ILE A 474 -8.19 -21.64 26.11
C ILE A 474 -7.33 -20.42 26.46
N LEU A 475 -6.26 -20.16 25.69
CA LEU A 475 -5.35 -19.02 25.91
C LEU A 475 -6.10 -17.67 25.93
N LYS A 476 -7.13 -17.51 25.10
CA LYS A 476 -7.98 -16.30 25.10
C LYS A 476 -8.79 -16.10 26.37
N THR A 477 -9.03 -17.16 27.15
CA THR A 477 -9.83 -17.15 28.38
C THR A 477 -9.01 -17.26 29.67
N THR A 478 -7.75 -17.70 29.56
CA THR A 478 -6.80 -17.84 30.66
C THR A 478 -6.49 -16.47 31.30
N LYS A 479 -6.41 -16.45 32.64
CA LYS A 479 -6.02 -15.27 33.44
C LYS A 479 -4.63 -15.41 34.08
N GLU A 480 -4.10 -16.62 34.15
CA GLU A 480 -2.84 -16.92 34.83
C GLU A 480 -1.64 -16.81 33.86
N PRO A 481 -0.62 -15.98 34.18
CA PRO A 481 0.55 -15.81 33.30
C PRO A 481 1.32 -17.12 33.06
N ASN A 482 1.44 -17.97 34.08
CA ASN A 482 2.17 -19.24 33.98
C ASN A 482 1.48 -20.23 33.03
N GLU A 483 0.15 -20.30 33.05
CA GLU A 483 -0.61 -21.13 32.12
C GLU A 483 -0.44 -20.63 30.68
N ALA A 484 -0.46 -19.30 30.48
CA ALA A 484 -0.18 -18.71 29.17
C ALA A 484 1.24 -19.01 28.68
N VAL A 485 2.25 -18.93 29.54
CA VAL A 485 3.65 -19.28 29.22
C VAL A 485 3.77 -20.74 28.76
N GLU A 486 3.14 -21.67 29.46
CA GLU A 486 3.18 -23.08 29.08
C GLU A 486 2.45 -23.36 27.75
N LEU A 487 1.33 -22.68 27.51
CA LEU A 487 0.62 -22.75 26.22
C LEU A 487 1.47 -22.18 25.08
N ILE A 488 2.14 -21.04 25.30
CA ILE A 488 3.03 -20.40 24.32
C ILE A 488 4.19 -21.34 23.97
N LYS A 489 4.88 -21.91 24.96
CA LYS A 489 6.01 -22.85 24.74
C LYS A 489 5.57 -24.13 24.02
N THR A 490 4.36 -24.63 24.31
CA THR A 490 3.87 -25.90 23.75
C THR A 490 3.41 -25.76 22.31
N PHE A 491 2.71 -24.68 21.98
CA PHE A 491 2.06 -24.52 20.67
C PHE A 491 2.70 -23.46 19.78
N GLY A 492 3.64 -22.64 20.27
CA GLY A 492 4.24 -21.54 19.53
C GLY A 492 3.25 -20.40 19.26
N PHE A 493 2.43 -20.05 20.27
CA PHE A 493 1.49 -18.93 20.13
C PHE A 493 2.23 -17.61 20.02
N MET A 494 1.73 -16.75 19.13
CA MET A 494 2.23 -15.37 18.96
C MET A 494 1.49 -14.38 19.86
N HIS A 495 2.05 -13.17 20.02
CA HIS A 495 1.50 -12.13 20.89
C HIS A 495 0.04 -11.75 20.56
N GLU A 496 -0.42 -11.88 19.31
CA GLU A 496 -1.81 -11.61 18.93
C GLU A 496 -2.82 -12.61 19.52
N HIS A 497 -2.37 -13.77 19.99
CA HIS A 497 -3.22 -14.74 20.68
C HIS A 497 -3.34 -14.46 22.18
N VAL A 498 -2.41 -13.68 22.74
CA VAL A 498 -2.30 -13.44 24.17
C VAL A 498 -3.23 -12.28 24.57
N PRO A 499 -4.13 -12.46 25.55
CA PRO A 499 -4.92 -11.38 26.11
C PRO A 499 -4.06 -10.18 26.56
N SER A 500 -4.49 -8.95 26.29
CA SER A 500 -3.67 -7.75 26.54
C SER A 500 -3.19 -7.57 27.97
N HIS A 501 -3.99 -7.98 28.97
CA HIS A 501 -3.59 -7.90 30.37
C HIS A 501 -2.38 -8.79 30.69
N LEU A 502 -2.20 -9.90 29.96
CA LEU A 502 -1.05 -10.79 30.10
C LEU A 502 0.22 -10.27 29.41
N LEU A 503 0.09 -9.31 28.48
CA LEU A 503 1.23 -8.67 27.79
C LEU A 503 1.96 -7.63 28.66
N ASN A 504 1.61 -7.52 29.94
CA ASN A 504 2.35 -6.71 30.92
C ASN A 504 3.35 -7.52 31.74
N PHE A 505 3.34 -8.85 31.63
CA PHE A 505 4.25 -9.73 32.36
C PHE A 505 5.51 -10.03 31.55
N LYS A 506 6.66 -9.98 32.22
CA LYS A 506 7.98 -10.22 31.61
C LYS A 506 8.14 -11.65 31.14
N GLU A 507 7.67 -12.60 31.94
CA GLU A 507 7.76 -14.04 31.69
C GLU A 507 7.04 -14.44 30.38
N VAL A 508 5.91 -13.77 30.09
CA VAL A 508 5.15 -13.96 28.86
C VAL A 508 5.94 -13.48 27.66
N TRP A 509 6.58 -12.30 27.72
CA TRP A 509 7.39 -11.79 26.62
C TRP A 509 8.68 -12.59 26.39
N VAL A 510 9.34 -13.06 27.45
CA VAL A 510 10.50 -13.96 27.34
C VAL A 510 10.11 -15.27 26.62
N ALA A 511 8.93 -15.83 26.95
CA ALA A 511 8.41 -17.02 26.27
C ALA A 511 8.08 -16.75 24.79
N LEU A 512 7.51 -15.58 24.48
CA LEU A 512 7.19 -15.17 23.11
C LEU A 512 8.43 -14.91 22.27
N LEU A 513 9.49 -14.33 22.85
CA LEU A 513 10.70 -13.91 22.14
C LEU A 513 11.33 -15.06 21.35
N LYS A 514 11.38 -16.26 21.93
CA LYS A 514 12.04 -17.44 21.36
C LYS A 514 11.57 -17.83 19.95
N ASP A 515 10.26 -17.72 19.69
CA ASP A 515 9.64 -18.10 18.42
C ASP A 515 8.97 -16.91 17.71
N MET A 516 9.34 -15.68 18.09
CA MET A 516 8.72 -14.47 17.57
C MET A 516 9.11 -14.20 16.11
N PRO A 517 8.13 -13.98 15.20
CA PRO A 517 8.45 -13.55 13.84
C PRO A 517 9.16 -12.19 13.82
N MET A 518 10.19 -12.04 12.98
CA MET A 518 11.05 -10.84 12.92
C MET A 518 10.28 -9.51 12.84
N THR A 519 9.21 -9.42 12.04
CA THR A 519 8.40 -8.19 11.94
C THR A 519 7.70 -7.84 13.25
N ALA A 520 7.20 -8.85 13.99
CA ALA A 520 6.56 -8.65 15.28
C ALA A 520 7.62 -8.29 16.35
N PHE A 521 8.78 -8.94 16.29
CA PHE A 521 9.92 -8.65 17.17
C PHE A 521 10.38 -7.20 17.05
N ILE A 522 10.70 -6.73 15.84
CA ILE A 522 11.15 -5.35 15.59
C ILE A 522 10.11 -4.31 16.05
N ARG A 523 8.81 -4.56 15.81
CA ARG A 523 7.73 -3.64 16.22
C ARG A 523 7.53 -3.55 17.73
N ASN A 524 7.86 -4.61 18.48
CA ASN A 524 7.61 -4.70 19.91
C ASN A 524 8.87 -4.44 20.78
N LEU A 525 10.00 -4.03 20.19
CA LEU A 525 11.23 -3.72 20.93
C LEU A 525 11.00 -2.72 22.07
N GLY A 526 10.22 -1.66 21.82
CA GLY A 526 9.87 -0.67 22.85
C GLY A 526 9.06 -1.28 24.01
N LYS A 527 8.07 -2.14 23.71
CA LYS A 527 7.26 -2.81 24.73
C LYS A 527 8.06 -3.83 25.54
N MET A 528 8.92 -4.62 24.89
CA MET A 528 9.79 -5.59 25.58
C MET A 528 10.81 -4.90 26.48
N THR A 529 11.38 -3.78 26.04
CA THR A 529 12.30 -2.98 26.88
C THR A 529 11.57 -2.39 28.08
N ALA A 530 10.37 -1.84 27.87
CA ALA A 530 9.55 -1.30 28.94
C ALA A 530 9.12 -2.31 30.02
N VAL A 531 8.94 -3.57 29.64
CA VAL A 531 8.59 -4.66 30.57
C VAL A 531 9.85 -5.25 31.25
N GLY A 532 11.06 -4.83 30.86
CA GLY A 532 12.32 -5.30 31.44
C GLY A 532 12.82 -6.64 30.88
N VAL A 533 12.42 -7.00 29.66
CA VAL A 533 12.87 -8.25 29.00
C VAL A 533 14.38 -8.24 28.75
N PHE A 534 14.92 -7.09 28.33
CA PHE A 534 16.34 -6.96 27.97
C PHE A 534 17.25 -6.62 29.16
N ASP A 535 16.71 -6.59 30.38
CA ASP A 535 17.53 -6.52 31.60
C ASP A 535 18.28 -7.84 31.83
N GLU A 536 17.74 -8.94 31.30
CA GLU A 536 18.41 -10.24 31.28
C GLU A 536 19.38 -10.32 30.11
N LYS A 537 20.65 -10.62 30.43
CA LYS A 537 21.73 -10.74 29.44
C LYS A 537 21.42 -11.76 28.34
N ASP A 538 20.82 -12.90 28.69
CA ASP A 538 20.51 -13.96 27.74
C ASP A 538 19.43 -13.52 26.73
N SER A 539 18.39 -12.82 27.20
CA SER A 539 17.32 -12.28 26.37
C SER A 539 17.83 -11.14 25.47
N CYS A 540 18.71 -10.27 25.98
CA CYS A 540 19.36 -9.23 25.19
C CYS A 540 20.26 -9.83 24.10
N ALA A 541 21.12 -10.80 24.44
CA ALA A 541 21.99 -11.48 23.49
C ALA A 541 21.18 -12.22 22.40
N MET A 542 20.06 -12.85 22.78
CA MET A 542 19.14 -13.48 21.83
C MET A 542 18.54 -12.46 20.86
N ALA A 543 18.07 -11.32 21.37
CA ALA A 543 17.51 -10.24 20.56
C ALA A 543 18.54 -9.68 19.56
N VAL A 544 19.77 -9.44 19.99
CA VAL A 544 20.87 -9.01 19.11
C VAL A 544 21.15 -10.06 18.04
N SER A 545 21.19 -11.35 18.40
CA SER A 545 21.41 -12.44 17.44
C SER A 545 20.34 -12.52 16.35
N TYR A 546 19.12 -12.07 16.62
CA TYR A 546 18.06 -12.03 15.61
C TYR A 546 18.21 -10.84 14.68
N LEU A 547 18.65 -9.69 15.20
CA LEU A 547 18.89 -8.48 14.41
C LEU A 547 20.09 -8.63 13.46
N THR A 548 21.09 -9.44 13.81
CA THR A 548 22.31 -9.63 13.02
C THR A 548 22.28 -10.88 12.12
N ASP A 549 21.21 -11.67 12.15
CA ASP A 549 21.06 -12.86 11.29
C ASP A 549 20.50 -12.48 9.91
N GLN A 550 21.41 -12.33 8.94
CA GLN A 550 21.05 -11.94 7.57
C GLN A 550 20.08 -12.92 6.90
N GLN A 551 20.15 -14.22 7.20
CA GLN A 551 19.28 -15.21 6.57
C GLN A 551 17.85 -15.07 7.09
N LYS A 552 17.66 -14.90 8.41
CA LYS A 552 16.34 -14.63 9.00
C LYS A 552 15.73 -13.33 8.48
N LEU A 553 16.54 -12.27 8.33
CA LEU A 553 16.07 -10.99 7.78
C LEU A 553 15.55 -11.15 6.34
N ARG A 554 16.27 -11.90 5.49
CA ARG A 554 15.87 -12.18 4.11
C ARG A 554 14.61 -13.04 4.04
N ASP A 555 14.53 -14.12 4.83
CA ASP A 555 13.38 -15.02 4.84
C ASP A 555 12.12 -14.32 5.34
N ALA A 556 12.26 -13.45 6.34
CA ALA A 556 11.18 -12.61 6.85
C ALA A 556 10.88 -11.38 5.95
N ARG A 557 11.71 -11.12 4.93
CA ARG A 557 11.63 -9.95 4.03
C ARG A 557 11.56 -8.62 4.79
N ILE A 558 12.46 -8.47 5.76
CA ILE A 558 12.57 -7.22 6.51
C ILE A 558 13.11 -6.14 5.59
N HIS A 559 12.33 -5.07 5.44
CA HIS A 559 12.66 -3.95 4.58
C HIS A 559 13.54 -2.93 5.31
N PRO A 560 14.55 -2.30 4.67
CA PRO A 560 15.43 -1.33 5.30
C PRO A 560 14.68 -0.16 5.96
N LEU A 561 13.68 0.40 5.26
CA LEU A 561 12.83 1.45 5.81
C LEU A 561 12.10 1.01 7.11
N SER A 562 11.71 -0.26 7.21
CA SER A 562 11.03 -0.77 8.42
C SER A 562 11.98 -0.84 9.61
N VAL A 563 13.26 -1.18 9.38
CA VAL A 563 14.30 -1.14 10.41
C VAL A 563 14.58 0.31 10.83
N LEU A 564 14.62 1.22 9.86
CA LEU A 564 14.89 2.63 10.11
C LEU A 564 13.76 3.31 10.91
N VAL A 565 12.50 3.03 10.57
CA VAL A 565 11.34 3.46 11.36
C VAL A 565 11.38 2.86 12.77
N ALA A 566 11.77 1.61 12.91
CA ALA A 566 11.92 0.97 14.22
C ALA A 566 13.05 1.58 15.04
N LEU A 567 14.22 1.86 14.44
CA LEU A 567 15.32 2.56 15.09
C LEU A 567 14.90 3.96 15.53
N SER A 568 14.20 4.70 14.67
CA SER A 568 13.66 6.03 15.02
C SER A 568 12.69 5.96 16.21
N ALA A 569 11.71 5.06 16.15
CA ALA A 569 10.72 4.89 17.21
C ALA A 569 11.32 4.33 18.51
N TYR A 570 12.42 3.58 18.43
CA TYR A 570 13.09 2.99 19.59
C TYR A 570 14.06 3.97 20.25
N ALA A 571 14.93 4.61 19.46
CA ALA A 571 16.07 5.39 19.96
C ALA A 571 15.77 6.88 20.15
N PHE A 572 14.99 7.51 19.28
CA PHE A 572 14.83 8.97 19.21
C PHE A 572 13.46 9.45 19.68
N ARG A 573 12.82 8.72 20.60
CA ARG A 573 11.48 9.05 21.13
C ARG A 573 11.43 10.51 21.59
N SER A 574 10.87 11.37 20.75
CA SER A 574 10.52 12.75 21.05
C SER A 574 9.02 12.77 21.32
N GLY A 575 8.63 13.17 22.55
CA GLY A 575 7.33 13.71 22.94
C GLY A 575 6.05 13.06 22.39
N ASP A 576 5.21 12.58 23.30
CA ASP A 576 3.74 12.53 23.19
C ASP A 576 3.04 11.56 22.23
N CYS A 577 3.73 10.92 21.28
CA CYS A 577 3.09 9.96 20.37
C CYS A 577 3.15 8.53 20.93
N LEU A 578 2.03 8.05 21.51
CA LEU A 578 1.76 6.66 21.97
C LEU A 578 2.27 6.30 23.39
N GLY A 579 1.62 6.87 24.42
CA GLY A 579 1.38 6.25 25.72
C GLY A 579 2.55 6.13 26.70
N LYS A 580 2.38 6.79 27.87
CA LYS A 580 2.94 6.71 29.26
C LYS A 580 4.19 5.88 29.63
N VAL A 581 4.88 5.25 28.69
CA VAL A 581 5.96 4.30 28.98
C VAL A 581 7.27 4.99 28.64
N GLU A 582 7.90 5.62 29.63
CA GLU A 582 9.29 6.03 29.56
C GLU A 582 10.15 4.78 29.36
N CYS A 583 10.81 4.67 28.22
CA CYS A 583 11.66 3.55 27.89
C CYS A 583 13.03 4.10 27.55
N ILE A 584 14.02 3.83 28.39
CA ILE A 584 15.42 4.13 28.10
C ILE A 584 15.88 3.12 27.02
N PRO A 585 16.31 3.58 25.84
CA PRO A 585 16.75 2.67 24.78
C PRO A 585 17.99 1.87 25.21
N ASN A 586 18.01 0.57 24.94
CA ASN A 586 19.18 -0.26 25.21
C ASN A 586 20.22 -0.07 24.10
N ALA A 587 21.46 0.28 24.48
CA ALA A 587 22.55 0.57 23.55
C ALA A 587 22.92 -0.62 22.64
N GLU A 588 22.87 -1.86 23.15
CA GLU A 588 23.16 -3.07 22.37
C GLU A 588 22.08 -3.28 21.29
N ILE A 589 20.81 -3.02 21.61
CA ILE A 589 19.71 -3.10 20.65
C ILE A 589 19.82 -2.01 19.59
N CYS A 590 20.18 -0.78 19.95
CA CYS A 590 20.44 0.30 18.99
C CYS A 590 21.59 -0.03 18.03
N SER A 591 22.68 -0.61 18.55
CA SER A 591 23.79 -1.11 17.73
C SER A 591 23.32 -2.25 16.81
N GLY A 592 22.58 -3.21 17.34
CA GLY A 592 22.02 -4.33 16.56
C GLY A 592 21.06 -3.87 15.46
N LEU A 593 20.24 -2.85 15.71
CA LEU A 593 19.37 -2.24 14.70
C LEU A 593 20.16 -1.51 13.59
N SER A 594 21.28 -0.88 13.95
CA SER A 594 22.17 -0.24 12.97
C SER A 594 22.80 -1.27 12.03
N GLU A 595 23.29 -2.39 12.58
CA GLU A 595 23.80 -3.51 11.77
C GLU A 595 22.69 -4.20 10.97
N CYS A 596 21.51 -4.39 11.58
CA CYS A 596 20.33 -4.92 10.91
C CYS A 596 19.98 -4.12 9.65
N PHE A 597 20.07 -2.78 9.72
CA PHE A 597 19.80 -1.92 8.56
C PHE A 597 20.76 -2.22 7.40
N GLU A 598 22.05 -2.35 7.67
CA GLU A 598 23.06 -2.70 6.66
C GLU A 598 22.78 -4.08 6.03
N LEU A 599 22.44 -5.07 6.86
CA LEU A 599 22.20 -6.45 6.43
C LEU A 599 20.92 -6.63 5.58
N THR A 600 19.94 -5.72 5.69
CA THR A 600 18.71 -5.76 4.87
C THR A 600 18.95 -5.45 3.40
N PHE A 601 20.09 -4.84 3.06
CA PHE A 601 20.49 -4.59 1.69
C PHE A 601 21.21 -5.81 1.09
N VAL A 602 21.05 -6.06 -0.22
CA VAL A 602 21.83 -7.09 -0.94
C VAL A 602 23.31 -6.69 -0.94
N ASN A 603 24.16 -7.58 -0.47
CA ASN A 603 25.61 -7.34 -0.51
C ASN A 603 26.07 -7.28 -1.97
N VAL A 604 26.59 -6.14 -2.39
CA VAL A 604 27.17 -5.93 -3.73
C VAL A 604 28.63 -5.54 -3.60
N SER A 605 29.45 -5.99 -4.54
CA SER A 605 30.86 -5.61 -4.61
C SER A 605 31.00 -4.11 -4.89
N PRO A 606 31.86 -3.40 -4.15
CA PRO A 606 32.04 -1.96 -4.37
C PRO A 606 32.60 -1.69 -5.76
N THR A 607 32.10 -0.64 -6.40
CA THR A 607 32.55 -0.17 -7.72
C THR A 607 33.90 0.53 -7.67
N LYS A 608 34.31 1.05 -6.49
CA LYS A 608 35.56 1.79 -6.25
C LYS A 608 35.70 3.08 -7.08
N LYS A 609 34.58 3.59 -7.59
CA LYS A 609 34.49 4.87 -8.31
C LYS A 609 34.46 6.04 -7.32
N ARG A 610 34.60 7.27 -7.84
CA ARG A 610 34.54 8.51 -7.04
C ARG A 610 33.11 9.03 -7.03
N TYR A 611 32.51 9.05 -5.85
CA TYR A 611 31.12 9.46 -5.65
C TYR A 611 31.05 10.84 -4.99
N CYS A 612 30.18 11.70 -5.52
CA CYS A 612 29.68 12.90 -4.84
C CYS A 612 28.22 12.66 -4.47
N VAL A 613 27.92 12.53 -3.18
CA VAL A 613 26.56 12.35 -2.67
C VAL A 613 26.07 13.69 -2.12
N ALA A 614 25.05 14.25 -2.76
CA ALA A 614 24.43 15.51 -2.38
C ALA A 614 23.08 15.26 -1.73
N LEU A 615 22.97 15.66 -0.47
CA LEU A 615 21.78 15.57 0.35
C LEU A 615 20.97 16.86 0.28
N ASP A 616 19.72 16.75 -0.15
CA ASP A 616 18.75 17.82 -0.03
C ASP A 616 18.36 17.96 1.46
N VAL A 617 18.70 19.11 2.05
CA VAL A 617 18.31 19.46 3.43
C VAL A 617 17.31 20.62 3.46
N SER A 618 16.64 20.88 2.34
CA SER A 618 15.61 21.92 2.25
C SER A 618 14.40 21.60 3.13
N GLY A 619 13.56 22.61 3.37
CA GLY A 619 12.39 22.48 4.23
C GLY A 619 11.38 21.44 3.76
N SER A 620 11.36 21.10 2.47
CA SER A 620 10.47 20.04 1.97
C SER A 620 10.92 18.65 2.42
N MET A 621 12.20 18.46 2.72
CA MET A 621 12.75 17.17 3.18
C MET A 621 12.41 16.85 4.64
N THR A 622 11.81 17.77 5.41
CA THR A 622 11.30 17.46 6.77
C THR A 622 10.00 16.66 6.74
N GLN A 623 9.34 16.54 5.58
CA GLN A 623 8.12 15.75 5.41
C GLN A 623 8.35 14.27 5.78
N PRO A 624 7.34 13.53 6.25
CA PRO A 624 7.50 12.11 6.58
C PRO A 624 7.86 11.26 5.36
N ALA A 625 8.87 10.39 5.50
CA ALA A 625 9.38 9.54 4.42
C ALA A 625 8.42 8.43 3.98
N GLY A 626 7.40 8.13 4.79
CA GLY A 626 6.38 7.18 4.41
C GLY A 626 5.18 7.11 5.36
N PRO A 627 4.17 6.31 4.99
CA PRO A 627 2.96 6.09 5.78
C PRO A 627 3.25 5.79 7.26
N ALA A 628 2.85 6.65 8.19
CA ALA A 628 3.04 6.49 9.64
C ALA A 628 4.51 6.37 10.11
N SER A 629 5.48 6.88 9.33
CA SER A 629 6.85 7.02 9.82
C SER A 629 6.98 8.27 10.68
N THR A 630 7.53 8.13 11.88
CA THR A 630 8.06 9.26 12.67
C THR A 630 9.26 9.93 11.99
N MET A 631 9.83 9.27 10.99
CA MET A 631 11.04 9.68 10.31
C MET A 631 10.77 10.63 9.13
N SER A 632 11.59 11.68 9.01
CA SER A 632 11.57 12.62 7.89
C SER A 632 12.28 12.08 6.64
N CYS A 633 11.95 12.61 5.45
CA CYS A 633 12.68 12.36 4.21
C CYS A 633 14.18 12.72 4.33
N MET A 634 14.52 13.69 5.18
CA MET A 634 15.89 14.10 5.48
C MET A 634 16.64 13.03 6.28
N GLN A 635 16.08 12.52 7.38
CA GLN A 635 16.68 11.40 8.14
C GLN A 635 16.86 10.17 7.25
N ALA A 636 15.84 9.91 6.44
CA ALA A 636 15.86 8.89 5.43
C ALA A 636 17.00 9.05 4.41
N ALA A 637 17.21 10.28 3.90
CA ALA A 637 18.28 10.60 2.97
C ALA A 637 19.66 10.42 3.60
N VAL A 638 19.83 10.86 4.86
CA VAL A 638 21.05 10.66 5.64
C VAL A 638 21.35 9.17 5.83
N ALA A 639 20.35 8.34 6.13
CA ALA A 639 20.53 6.90 6.26
C ALA A 639 20.96 6.22 4.95
N LEU A 640 20.43 6.67 3.80
CA LEU A 640 20.86 6.18 2.49
C LEU A 640 22.29 6.65 2.15
N CYS A 641 22.67 7.86 2.55
CA CYS A 641 24.03 8.37 2.39
C CYS A 641 25.03 7.61 3.27
N TYR A 642 24.68 7.35 4.53
CA TYR A 642 25.43 6.47 5.43
C TYR A 642 25.71 5.11 4.80
N LEU A 643 24.68 4.51 4.19
CA LEU A 643 24.82 3.24 3.50
C LEU A 643 25.84 3.29 2.36
N LEU A 644 25.81 4.35 1.55
CA LEU A 644 26.76 4.54 0.44
C LEU A 644 28.20 4.70 0.95
N LEU A 645 28.41 5.43 2.05
CA LEU A 645 29.72 5.58 2.70
C LEU A 645 30.28 4.25 3.22
N ARG A 646 29.42 3.34 3.67
CA ARG A 646 29.82 2.00 4.13
C ARG A 646 30.24 1.08 2.99
N PHE A 647 29.58 1.19 1.84
CA PHE A 647 29.88 0.33 0.69
C PHE A 647 31.02 0.86 -0.17
N GLU A 648 31.04 2.15 -0.49
CA GLU A 648 32.00 2.72 -1.44
C GLU A 648 33.15 3.44 -0.71
N PRO A 649 34.42 3.14 -1.04
CA PRO A 649 35.55 3.68 -0.31
C PRO A 649 35.84 5.17 -0.58
N LYS A 650 35.28 5.74 -1.67
CA LYS A 650 35.55 7.10 -2.13
C LYS A 650 34.24 7.87 -2.33
N VAL A 651 33.66 8.31 -1.23
CA VAL A 651 32.42 9.09 -1.20
C VAL A 651 32.71 10.44 -0.55
N LYS A 652 32.43 11.53 -1.26
CA LYS A 652 32.36 12.87 -0.67
C LYS A 652 30.90 13.25 -0.48
N THR A 653 30.57 13.75 0.70
CA THR A 653 29.20 14.06 1.11
C THR A 653 28.99 15.56 1.21
N MET A 654 28.02 16.03 0.43
CA MET A 654 27.63 17.43 0.33
C MET A 654 26.18 17.58 0.80
N VAL A 655 25.84 18.75 1.33
CA VAL A 655 24.46 19.11 1.68
C VAL A 655 24.10 20.40 0.98
N PHE A 656 22.84 20.53 0.57
CA PHE A 656 22.34 21.73 -0.10
C PHE A 656 20.98 22.17 0.44
N ALA A 657 20.93 23.45 0.83
CA ALA A 657 19.69 24.19 1.14
C ALA A 657 19.94 25.69 0.97
N ALA A 658 20.18 26.43 2.05
CA ALA A 658 20.62 27.83 1.97
C ALA A 658 22.10 27.95 1.57
N GLU A 659 22.89 26.96 1.97
CA GLU A 659 24.32 26.87 1.69
C GLU A 659 24.63 25.52 1.03
N PHE A 660 25.64 25.51 0.17
CA PHE A 660 26.24 24.29 -0.34
C PHE A 660 27.52 24.02 0.45
N LYS A 661 27.54 23.00 1.30
CA LYS A 661 28.70 22.70 2.14
C LYS A 661 29.02 21.21 2.18
N GLU A 662 30.30 20.92 2.40
CA GLU A 662 30.78 19.58 2.69
C GLU A 662 30.43 19.21 4.12
N VAL A 663 29.94 17.99 4.33
CA VAL A 663 29.69 17.41 5.66
C VAL A 663 30.49 16.14 5.75
N HIS A 664 31.27 15.97 6.82
CA HIS A 664 32.09 14.80 7.01
C HIS A 664 31.38 13.80 7.93
N PHE A 665 30.97 12.66 7.38
CA PHE A 665 30.55 11.51 8.17
C PHE A 665 31.73 10.54 8.31
N ASP A 666 32.14 10.23 9.54
CA ASP A 666 33.15 9.19 9.75
C ASP A 666 32.55 7.82 9.37
N SER A 667 33.26 7.07 8.53
CA SER A 667 32.84 5.73 8.11
C SER A 667 32.77 4.74 9.27
N LYS A 668 33.32 5.06 10.45
CA LYS A 668 33.22 4.24 11.65
C LYS A 668 31.93 4.42 12.44
N TRP A 669 31.25 5.56 12.31
CA TRP A 669 30.05 5.87 13.08
C TRP A 669 28.94 4.87 12.80
N THR A 670 28.15 4.56 13.82
CA THR A 670 26.92 3.76 13.67
C THR A 670 25.80 4.61 13.10
N LEU A 671 24.82 3.98 12.46
CA LEU A 671 23.63 4.68 11.97
C LEU A 671 22.91 5.45 13.09
N HIS A 672 22.89 4.88 14.31
CA HIS A 672 22.34 5.56 15.49
C HIS A 672 23.10 6.86 15.82
N GLU A 673 24.43 6.89 15.75
CA GLU A 673 25.22 8.11 15.99
C GLU A 673 24.98 9.16 14.91
N VAL A 674 24.93 8.74 13.64
CA VAL A 674 24.69 9.63 12.49
C VAL A 674 23.30 10.28 12.57
N LEU A 675 22.27 9.52 12.97
CA LEU A 675 20.90 10.03 13.10
C LEU A 675 20.63 10.77 14.41
N GLY A 676 21.54 10.73 15.37
CA GLY A 676 21.49 11.49 16.61
C GLY A 676 22.04 12.91 16.41
N ASN A 677 23.13 13.21 17.09
CA ASN A 677 23.69 14.56 17.18
C ASN A 677 23.99 15.19 15.80
N GLU A 678 24.44 14.39 14.81
CA GLU A 678 24.79 14.93 13.50
C GLU A 678 23.58 15.30 12.66
N TYR A 679 22.47 14.57 12.82
CA TYR A 679 21.21 14.98 12.20
C TYR A 679 20.73 16.32 12.76
N GLU A 680 20.90 16.59 14.06
CA GLU A 680 20.58 17.90 14.65
C GLU A 680 21.44 19.02 14.05
N ASN A 681 22.73 18.76 13.82
CA ASN A 681 23.62 19.68 13.11
C ASN A 681 23.13 19.96 11.68
N LEU A 682 22.61 18.95 10.97
CA LEU A 682 22.06 19.13 9.63
C LEU A 682 20.79 19.96 9.61
N VAL A 683 19.88 19.73 10.57
CA VAL A 683 18.64 20.50 10.71
C VAL A 683 18.93 21.97 11.06
N SER A 684 20.05 22.24 11.74
CA SER A 684 20.48 23.61 12.04
C SER A 684 20.95 24.40 10.81
N ILE A 685 21.23 23.72 9.69
CA ILE A 685 21.56 24.36 8.41
C ILE A 685 20.26 24.95 7.89
N GLY A 686 20.09 26.26 8.08
CA GLY A 686 18.86 26.96 7.76
C GLY A 686 18.28 26.57 6.40
N PHE A 687 16.95 26.46 6.34
CA PHE A 687 16.26 26.11 5.11
C PHE A 687 16.51 27.16 4.03
N GLY A 688 16.77 26.69 2.82
CA GLY A 688 16.98 27.56 1.66
C GLY A 688 16.52 26.90 0.37
N SER A 689 17.02 27.44 -0.74
CA SER A 689 16.54 27.13 -2.07
C SER A 689 17.02 25.76 -2.58
N THR A 690 16.12 24.95 -3.11
CA THR A 690 16.44 23.63 -3.68
C THR A 690 17.02 23.79 -5.09
N ASP A 691 18.35 23.73 -5.20
CA ASP A 691 19.08 23.70 -6.47
C ASP A 691 19.89 22.40 -6.61
N CYS A 692 19.30 21.44 -7.33
CA CYS A 692 19.95 20.15 -7.59
C CYS A 692 21.09 20.22 -8.63
N ALA A 693 21.40 21.39 -9.20
CA ALA A 693 22.54 21.58 -10.10
C ALA A 693 23.84 21.89 -9.35
N LEU A 694 23.75 22.35 -8.09
CA LEU A 694 24.88 22.75 -7.26
C LEU A 694 26.01 21.72 -7.17
N PRO A 695 25.76 20.40 -7.03
CA PRO A 695 26.86 19.43 -6.89
C PRO A 695 27.79 19.41 -8.10
N MET A 696 27.23 19.51 -9.30
CA MET A 696 28.00 19.50 -10.55
C MET A 696 28.69 20.84 -10.79
N ILE A 697 28.02 21.96 -10.45
CA ILE A 697 28.60 23.31 -10.57
C ILE A 697 29.78 23.45 -9.62
N TRP A 698 29.60 23.10 -8.35
CA TRP A 698 30.64 23.16 -7.33
C TRP A 698 31.83 22.27 -7.67
N ALA A 699 31.57 21.03 -8.13
CA ALA A 699 32.64 20.11 -8.52
C ALA A 699 33.47 20.68 -9.69
N LEU A 700 32.82 21.37 -10.62
CA LEU A 700 33.49 22.07 -11.71
C LEU A 700 34.33 23.26 -11.21
N GLU A 701 33.78 24.09 -10.31
CA GLU A 701 34.47 25.25 -9.73
C GLU A 701 35.71 24.85 -8.92
N GLN A 702 35.59 23.81 -8.08
CA GLN A 702 36.70 23.28 -7.28
C GLN A 702 37.66 22.40 -8.10
N LYS A 703 37.31 22.08 -9.35
CA LYS A 703 38.01 21.11 -10.21
C LYS A 703 38.17 19.74 -9.53
N GLU A 704 37.15 19.32 -8.79
CA GLU A 704 37.10 18.00 -8.19
C GLU A 704 36.52 16.98 -9.18
N GLU A 705 37.23 15.87 -9.34
CA GLU A 705 36.87 14.83 -10.29
C GLU A 705 36.00 13.74 -9.64
N PHE A 706 34.80 13.55 -10.17
CA PHE A 706 33.82 12.54 -9.77
C PHE A 706 33.35 11.75 -10.98
N ASP A 707 33.18 10.45 -10.78
CA ASP A 707 32.63 9.56 -11.80
C ASP A 707 31.09 9.46 -11.66
N VAL A 708 30.57 9.66 -10.43
CA VAL A 708 29.14 9.50 -10.11
C VAL A 708 28.68 10.60 -9.16
N PHE A 709 27.61 11.29 -9.55
CA PHE A 709 26.84 12.19 -8.69
C PHE A 709 25.56 11.48 -8.24
N ILE A 710 25.27 11.49 -6.94
CA ILE A 710 24.03 10.98 -6.37
C ILE A 710 23.31 12.14 -5.68
N VAL A 711 22.13 12.50 -6.16
CA VAL A 711 21.29 13.55 -5.55
C VAL A 711 20.10 12.88 -4.86
N ILE A 712 20.00 13.05 -3.54
CA ILE A 712 18.88 12.51 -2.75
C ILE A 712 17.91 13.65 -2.44
N THR A 713 16.72 13.62 -3.05
CA THR A 713 15.76 14.74 -3.03
C THR A 713 14.32 14.25 -3.25
N ASP A 714 13.34 15.13 -3.03
CA ASP A 714 11.93 14.91 -3.37
C ASP A 714 11.59 15.27 -4.84
N ASN A 715 12.58 15.66 -5.64
CA ASN A 715 12.51 16.11 -7.04
C ASN A 715 11.91 17.51 -7.26
N GLU A 716 11.83 18.34 -6.21
CA GLU A 716 11.23 19.67 -6.28
C GLU A 716 12.28 20.79 -6.41
N THR A 717 13.07 20.73 -7.48
CA THR A 717 14.06 21.77 -7.81
C THR A 717 13.40 22.96 -8.52
N TRP A 718 13.80 24.19 -8.14
CA TRP A 718 13.26 25.42 -8.74
C TRP A 718 14.27 26.56 -8.80
N ALA A 719 15.33 26.48 -8.01
CA ALA A 719 16.32 27.54 -7.85
C ALA A 719 17.53 27.34 -8.75
N GLY A 720 18.37 28.37 -8.88
CA GLY A 720 19.56 28.31 -9.72
C GLY A 720 19.35 28.78 -11.15
N SER A 721 20.45 29.16 -11.79
CA SER A 721 20.51 29.65 -13.17
C SER A 721 20.60 28.54 -14.21
N VAL A 722 21.08 27.35 -13.80
CA VAL A 722 21.37 26.22 -14.68
C VAL A 722 20.51 25.02 -14.26
N LYS A 723 20.03 24.23 -15.22
CA LYS A 723 19.32 22.99 -14.92
C LYS A 723 20.32 21.87 -14.58
N PRO A 724 19.96 20.89 -13.73
CA PRO A 724 20.88 19.82 -13.36
C PRO A 724 21.41 19.02 -14.56
N CYS A 725 20.59 18.81 -15.60
CA CYS A 725 21.03 18.16 -16.83
C CYS A 725 22.12 18.95 -17.57
N ASP A 726 21.96 20.27 -17.67
CA ASP A 726 22.91 21.16 -18.33
C ASP A 726 24.20 21.28 -17.51
N ALA A 727 24.09 21.32 -16.18
CA ALA A 727 25.23 21.34 -15.27
C ALA A 727 26.09 20.07 -15.39
N LEU A 728 25.47 18.89 -15.50
CA LEU A 728 26.20 17.65 -15.76
C LEU A 728 26.85 17.64 -17.15
N CYS A 729 26.16 18.13 -18.18
CA CYS A 729 26.74 18.26 -19.52
C CYS A 729 27.97 19.18 -19.53
N ASN A 730 27.93 20.30 -18.79
CA ASN A 730 29.06 21.21 -18.67
C ASN A 730 30.22 20.55 -17.90
N TYR A 731 29.91 19.88 -16.78
CA TYR A 731 30.90 19.12 -16.02
C TYR A 731 31.64 18.09 -16.88
N ARG A 732 30.92 17.27 -17.66
CA ARG A 732 31.51 16.27 -18.56
C ARG A 732 32.47 16.90 -19.59
N LYS A 733 32.07 18.03 -20.17
CA LYS A 733 32.86 18.74 -21.20
C LYS A 733 34.11 19.38 -20.61
N GLU A 734 33.97 20.11 -19.51
CA GLU A 734 35.04 20.92 -18.94
C GLU A 734 36.05 20.09 -18.13
N MET A 735 35.59 19.05 -17.43
CA MET A 735 36.47 18.12 -16.68
C MET A 735 37.02 16.98 -17.55
N ASN A 736 36.57 16.85 -18.80
CA ASN A 736 36.94 15.75 -19.71
C ASN A 736 36.61 14.35 -19.14
N ILE A 737 35.45 14.22 -18.48
CA ILE A 737 34.92 12.97 -17.92
C ILE A 737 33.59 12.65 -18.62
N PRO A 738 33.61 12.12 -19.87
CA PRO A 738 32.40 11.92 -20.66
C PRO A 738 31.45 10.87 -20.06
N ASP A 739 31.98 9.97 -19.22
CA ASP A 739 31.26 8.90 -18.54
C ASP A 739 30.71 9.32 -17.17
N ALA A 740 30.81 10.59 -16.76
CA ALA A 740 30.26 11.04 -15.48
C ALA A 740 28.74 10.83 -15.42
N LYS A 741 28.27 10.15 -14.38
CA LYS A 741 26.86 9.75 -14.25
C LYS A 741 26.13 10.55 -13.18
N LEU A 742 24.83 10.74 -13.36
CA LEU A 742 23.94 11.33 -12.34
C LEU A 742 22.87 10.31 -11.96
N ILE A 743 22.73 10.06 -10.67
CA ILE A 743 21.69 9.21 -10.10
C ILE A 743 20.84 10.08 -9.19
N VAL A 744 19.53 10.06 -9.40
CA VAL A 744 18.56 10.77 -8.56
C VAL A 744 17.84 9.74 -7.70
N LEU A 745 17.98 9.84 -6.39
CA LEU A 745 17.24 9.03 -5.43
C LEU A 745 15.99 9.80 -4.99
N ALA A 746 14.85 9.41 -5.54
CA ALA A 746 13.57 10.07 -5.29
C ALA A 746 12.99 9.64 -3.93
N MET A 747 12.89 10.56 -2.98
CA MET A 747 12.37 10.29 -1.64
C MET A 747 10.84 10.40 -1.53
N THR A 748 10.17 10.84 -2.60
CA THR A 748 8.71 11.01 -2.65
C THR A 748 8.10 10.44 -3.92
N ALA A 749 6.81 10.07 -3.86
CA ALA A 749 6.07 9.48 -4.97
C ALA A 749 5.55 10.49 -6.01
N THR A 750 6.35 11.51 -6.34
CA THR A 750 6.02 12.51 -7.36
C THR A 750 6.15 11.94 -8.78
N ASN A 751 5.58 12.62 -9.78
CA ASN A 751 5.67 12.23 -11.22
C ASN A 751 6.92 12.79 -11.93
N PHE A 752 7.78 13.46 -11.19
CA PHE A 752 8.83 14.30 -11.73
C PHE A 752 10.19 13.65 -11.54
N THR A 753 11.08 13.85 -12.50
CA THR A 753 12.48 13.45 -12.37
C THR A 753 13.37 14.56 -12.89
N ILE A 754 14.49 14.72 -12.22
CA ILE A 754 15.56 15.63 -12.63
C ILE A 754 16.45 14.97 -13.70
N ALA A 755 16.49 13.64 -13.73
CA ALA A 755 17.23 12.88 -14.75
C ALA A 755 16.57 13.03 -16.13
N ASP A 756 17.34 13.42 -17.13
CA ASP A 756 16.88 13.54 -18.51
C ASP A 756 16.62 12.14 -19.09
N PRO A 757 15.38 11.80 -19.50
CA PRO A 757 15.08 10.50 -20.10
C PRO A 757 15.86 10.19 -21.39
N ASN A 758 16.41 11.21 -22.04
CA ASN A 758 17.20 11.08 -23.27
C ASN A 758 18.72 10.91 -23.01
N ASP A 759 19.17 10.99 -21.76
CA ASP A 759 20.59 10.81 -21.38
C ASP A 759 20.80 9.45 -20.71
N CYS A 760 21.55 8.55 -21.36
CA CYS A 760 21.82 7.21 -20.84
C CYS A 760 22.71 7.20 -19.59
N ASN A 761 23.40 8.30 -19.29
CA ASN A 761 24.23 8.47 -18.11
C ASN A 761 23.48 9.23 -16.98
N MET A 762 22.14 9.35 -17.07
CA MET A 762 21.29 9.78 -15.97
C MET A 762 20.27 8.69 -15.59
N LEU A 763 20.13 8.41 -14.29
CA LEU A 763 19.21 7.38 -13.78
C LEU A 763 18.36 7.91 -12.63
N ASP A 764 17.07 7.56 -12.66
CA ASP A 764 16.09 7.85 -11.62
C ASP A 764 15.76 6.57 -10.86
N ILE A 765 16.03 6.54 -9.55
CA ILE A 765 15.81 5.41 -8.67
C ILE A 765 14.86 5.82 -7.54
N VAL A 766 13.96 4.91 -7.17
CA VAL A 766 13.06 5.11 -6.04
C VAL A 766 13.81 4.95 -4.73
N GLY A 767 13.71 5.93 -3.84
CA GLY A 767 14.26 5.84 -2.49
C GLY A 767 13.77 4.60 -1.75
N PHE A 768 14.64 4.03 -0.91
CA PHE A 768 14.41 2.81 -0.13
C PHE A 768 14.08 1.51 -0.86
N ASP A 769 14.17 1.44 -2.20
CA ASP A 769 14.16 0.12 -2.84
C ASP A 769 15.32 -0.72 -2.27
N PRO A 770 15.08 -1.93 -1.73
CA PRO A 770 16.15 -2.76 -1.16
C PRO A 770 17.23 -3.14 -2.18
N SER A 771 16.99 -2.95 -3.48
CA SER A 771 17.95 -3.19 -4.57
C SER A 771 18.74 -1.95 -5.00
N ILE A 772 18.67 -0.83 -4.25
CA ILE A 772 19.37 0.43 -4.59
C ILE A 772 20.84 0.22 -4.92
N HIS A 773 21.61 -0.47 -4.08
CA HIS A 773 23.05 -0.72 -4.33
C HIS A 773 23.29 -1.50 -5.62
N GLU A 774 22.40 -2.44 -5.97
CA GLU A 774 22.56 -3.29 -7.15
C GLU A 774 22.29 -2.46 -8.39
N MET A 775 21.25 -1.63 -8.35
CA MET A 775 20.94 -0.66 -9.41
C MET A 775 22.07 0.36 -9.59
N ILE A 776 22.57 0.95 -8.50
CA ILE A 776 23.69 1.90 -8.54
C ILE A 776 24.93 1.22 -9.13
N SER A 777 25.35 0.08 -8.57
CA SER A 777 26.56 -0.62 -9.03
C SER A 777 26.47 -0.99 -10.50
N LYS A 778 25.36 -1.60 -10.93
CA LYS A 778 25.18 -2.01 -12.34
C LYS A 778 25.16 -0.81 -13.28
N PHE A 779 24.46 0.25 -12.91
CA PHE A 779 24.42 1.47 -13.70
C PHE A 779 25.80 2.12 -13.79
N VAL A 780 26.54 2.20 -12.69
CA VAL A 780 27.89 2.76 -12.64
C VAL A 780 28.87 1.95 -13.49
N LEU A 781 28.76 0.62 -13.49
CA LEU A 781 29.56 -0.28 -14.32
C LEU A 781 29.12 -0.32 -15.81
N GLY A 782 27.98 0.28 -16.17
CA GLY A 782 27.47 0.31 -17.54
C GLY A 782 26.72 -0.96 -17.97
N GLU A 783 26.20 -1.73 -17.02
CA GLU A 783 25.39 -2.93 -17.26
C GLU A 783 23.89 -2.61 -17.47
N ILE A 784 23.48 -1.35 -17.27
CA ILE A 784 22.10 -0.84 -17.43
C ILE A 784 22.12 0.39 -18.33
#